data_AF-A0A7V3XK87-F1
#
_entry.id   AF-A0A7V3XK87-F1
#
_cell.length_a   1.000
_cell.length_b   1.000
_cell.length_c   1.000
_cell.angle_alpha   90.00
_cell.angle_beta   90.00
_cell.angle_gamma   90.00
#
_symmetry.space_group_name_H-M   'P 1'
#
loop_
_entity.id
_entity.type
_entity.pdbx_description
1 polymer ?
#
loop_
_entity_poly.entity_id
_entity_poly.type
_entity_poly.pdbx_seq_one_letter_code
_entity_poly.pdbx_strand_id
1 'polypeptide(L)'
;MHASVHPATVDERGGAMDTSRHDNRSPRRPGRPGRPLRLALAATLLGAILTAWPQAALAQRGKNAFNTVFDENAVGRHDGNAYLLTYLVTLIFPENLDLMSSSSRGRRVDPGYVVDLHKNPERFLAEYRKATEHLFHDPEAPASAKNARPQYAFIRGSGAPGLKGYDPEAMIISMPTALIVVIRGTDVVAQRTGTGSNLPEWIESDIFKFFAKTPDVPGLAGKVHEGFWYSVTAPAVFWAEGAPDGGVRTYRVSGGSKDNEFRERVYQQIVRFGGASKKLWIVGHSLGAAQAQVMAAWLDARVNTQGQRQGIRAQGVYAVAAPHVGDKDFVENLDRRFREGKRLQRFDFVDDPVTLLPMYAVGYQRAGTRVYYDDIKTIQFDVPERFITDDAKLGQALVGTLSGASVSWMTDGNKYVKLRAASTLFCFHHPQWYLNAAYAALNRTQRARVPAPLGVPTIDDFFKPCGPLDIARGRRNPVAAGTEMVADGIDAAKDAIETVAYNAGQLLDNATGSAIAEGTYFIRAVKGGKFLDVSGSCVNTDGCKVQLWDLGKREGNNTFVVKKQGLGYTIRNGSKHFVEVDADDLFDNGARIQVWKPNMPFDGHAPNQVWYFYKVPNKTNRYIIRNEASGKVLDAVDSCTSQNGCKVQQWTPRDSDASQVWIVEKAD
;
A
#
# COMPACT_ATOMS: atom_id res chain seq x y z
N MET A 1 40.03 -57.48 -6.54
CA MET A 1 41.36 -57.72 -5.94
C MET A 1 41.50 -56.76 -4.77
N HIS A 2 41.98 -57.24 -3.60
CA HIS A 2 42.30 -56.52 -2.33
C HIS A 2 41.24 -55.52 -1.78
N ALA A 3 40.71 -55.63 -0.55
CA ALA A 3 41.33 -55.73 0.78
C ALA A 3 41.94 -54.40 1.27
N SER A 4 41.87 -53.96 2.54
CA SER A 4 41.11 -54.41 3.75
C SER A 4 41.45 -53.51 4.98
N VAL A 5 40.77 -53.71 6.13
CA VAL A 5 41.10 -53.17 7.51
C VAL A 5 40.76 -51.68 7.71
N HIS A 6 39.99 -51.19 8.71
CA HIS A 6 39.79 -51.38 10.17
C HIS A 6 40.68 -50.49 11.11
N PRO A 7 40.26 -50.18 12.38
CA PRO A 7 40.47 -48.85 12.98
C PRO A 7 41.14 -48.80 14.38
N ALA A 8 41.36 -47.58 14.89
CA ALA A 8 41.57 -47.17 16.30
C ALA A 8 41.19 -45.66 16.43
N THR A 9 40.53 -45.04 17.44
CA THR A 9 40.34 -45.18 18.91
C THR A 9 41.38 -44.46 19.80
N VAL A 10 40.91 -43.90 20.93
CA VAL A 10 41.68 -43.33 22.08
C VAL A 10 42.29 -41.93 21.85
N ASP A 11 42.64 -41.11 22.86
CA ASP A 11 41.86 -40.29 23.84
C ASP A 11 42.84 -39.16 24.32
N GLU A 12 42.81 -38.40 25.43
CA GLU A 12 42.01 -38.30 26.68
C GLU A 12 42.27 -36.92 27.37
N ARG A 13 41.40 -36.46 28.29
CA ARG A 13 41.60 -35.33 29.28
C ARG A 13 41.73 -33.91 28.67
N GLY A 14 41.58 -32.80 29.40
CA GLY A 14 41.12 -32.57 30.78
C GLY A 14 41.66 -31.24 31.36
N GLY A 15 40.96 -30.59 32.31
CA GLY A 15 41.47 -29.40 33.01
C GLY A 15 40.38 -28.56 33.71
N ALA A 16 40.63 -28.12 34.95
CA ALA A 16 39.72 -27.29 35.75
C ALA A 16 40.47 -26.43 36.81
N MET A 17 40.00 -25.20 37.02
CA MET A 17 40.22 -24.23 38.12
C MET A 17 39.29 -23.04 37.78
N ASP A 18 38.40 -22.47 38.60
CA ASP A 18 38.32 -22.13 40.03
C ASP A 18 39.17 -20.92 40.49
N THR A 19 38.51 -19.86 41.00
CA THR A 19 38.76 -19.25 42.33
C THR A 19 37.94 -17.96 42.61
N SER A 20 37.45 -17.82 43.86
CA SER A 20 37.03 -16.58 44.57
C SER A 20 35.97 -15.64 43.96
N ARG A 21 34.83 -15.33 44.60
CA ARG A 21 34.56 -14.63 45.88
C ARG A 21 34.89 -13.12 45.92
N HIS A 22 33.86 -12.30 46.09
CA HIS A 22 33.78 -11.33 47.20
C HIS A 22 32.31 -11.01 47.56
N ASP A 23 32.07 -10.68 48.84
CA ASP A 23 30.76 -10.33 49.43
C ASP A 23 30.93 -9.07 50.30
N ASN A 24 29.89 -8.23 50.43
CA ASN A 24 29.87 -7.15 51.42
C ASN A 24 28.45 -6.59 51.69
N ARG A 25 28.20 -6.10 52.92
CA ARG A 25 26.84 -5.75 53.41
C ARG A 25 26.81 -4.49 54.31
N SER A 26 25.61 -3.88 54.39
CA SER A 26 25.12 -3.06 55.53
C SER A 26 25.74 -1.66 55.72
N PRO A 27 25.16 -0.75 56.55
CA PRO A 27 24.18 -0.95 57.63
C PRO A 27 22.92 -0.02 57.66
N ARG A 28 22.05 -0.28 58.66
CA ARG A 28 20.82 0.49 59.05
C ARG A 28 21.12 1.57 60.11
N ARG A 29 20.20 2.54 60.35
CA ARG A 29 19.90 3.19 61.67
C ARG A 29 18.51 3.95 61.67
N PRO A 30 17.93 4.47 62.80
CA PRO A 30 16.54 4.13 63.17
C PRO A 30 15.61 5.21 63.83
N GLY A 31 14.32 4.86 64.03
CA GLY A 31 13.34 5.53 64.94
C GLY A 31 12.62 6.75 64.36
N ARG A 32 11.46 7.26 64.83
CA ARG A 32 10.47 6.99 65.93
C ARG A 32 9.15 7.77 65.57
N PRO A 33 8.06 7.93 66.38
CA PRO A 33 7.13 6.92 66.91
C PRO A 33 5.60 7.27 66.84
N GLY A 34 4.73 6.28 66.54
CA GLY A 34 3.47 6.00 67.29
C GLY A 34 2.12 6.73 67.06
N ARG A 35 1.03 5.93 67.18
CA ARG A 35 -0.42 6.26 67.42
C ARG A 35 -1.27 6.82 66.25
N PRO A 36 -2.62 6.62 66.23
CA PRO A 36 -3.31 5.36 66.53
C PRO A 36 -4.54 5.03 65.62
N LEU A 37 -4.72 3.73 65.36
CA LEU A 37 -5.99 2.97 65.30
C LEU A 37 -7.34 3.73 65.06
N ARG A 38 -7.98 3.52 63.89
CA ARG A 38 -9.46 3.48 63.77
C ARG A 38 -9.96 2.51 62.68
N LEU A 39 -11.03 1.80 63.05
CA LEU A 39 -12.01 1.02 62.26
C LEU A 39 -11.49 0.01 61.20
N ALA A 40 -11.65 -1.27 61.52
CA ALA A 40 -11.90 -2.31 60.54
C ALA A 40 -13.41 -2.52 60.37
N LEU A 41 -13.96 -2.39 59.15
CA LEU A 41 -15.28 -2.93 58.78
C LEU A 41 -15.53 -3.00 57.25
N ALA A 42 -14.64 -3.64 56.48
CA ALA A 42 -14.79 -3.71 55.00
C ALA A 42 -14.26 -4.99 54.31
N ALA A 43 -13.73 -5.98 55.04
CA ALA A 43 -12.86 -7.00 54.46
C ALA A 43 -13.55 -8.32 54.03
N THR A 44 -14.81 -8.56 54.39
CA THR A 44 -15.48 -9.88 54.26
C THR A 44 -16.59 -9.97 53.21
N LEU A 45 -16.85 -8.90 52.44
CA LEU A 45 -17.89 -8.87 51.38
C LEU A 45 -17.35 -8.61 49.97
N LEU A 46 -16.03 -8.38 49.82
CA LEU A 46 -15.34 -8.24 48.52
C LEU A 46 -14.65 -9.52 48.04
N GLY A 47 -14.47 -10.52 48.92
CA GLY A 47 -13.75 -11.77 48.61
C GLY A 47 -14.51 -12.78 47.74
N ALA A 48 -15.80 -12.55 47.44
CA ALA A 48 -16.68 -13.52 46.79
C ALA A 48 -17.24 -13.08 45.41
N ILE A 49 -16.80 -11.93 44.87
CA ILE A 49 -17.29 -11.36 43.59
C ILE A 49 -16.15 -11.23 42.56
N LEU A 50 -14.96 -11.80 42.84
CA LEU A 50 -13.76 -11.68 41.99
C LEU A 50 -13.21 -13.01 41.43
N THR A 51 -13.82 -14.15 41.76
CA THR A 51 -13.36 -15.49 41.32
C THR A 51 -14.27 -16.15 40.27
N ALA A 52 -15.15 -15.37 39.63
CA ALA A 52 -16.05 -15.84 38.58
C ALA A 52 -16.24 -14.83 37.43
N TRP A 53 -15.23 -13.97 37.17
CA TRP A 53 -15.06 -13.48 35.80
C TRP A 53 -14.59 -14.69 34.98
N PRO A 54 -15.40 -15.22 34.04
CA PRO A 54 -14.90 -16.29 33.22
C PRO A 54 -13.76 -15.75 32.37
N GLN A 55 -12.64 -16.48 32.31
CA GLN A 55 -11.75 -16.44 31.15
C GLN A 55 -12.46 -17.15 29.97
N ALA A 56 -13.72 -16.77 29.71
CA ALA A 56 -14.39 -17.02 28.45
C ALA A 56 -13.50 -16.41 27.39
N ALA A 57 -12.94 -17.28 26.55
CA ALA A 57 -11.70 -17.01 25.88
C ALA A 57 -11.74 -15.69 25.07
N LEU A 58 -10.55 -15.14 24.82
CA LEU A 58 -10.27 -14.63 23.48
C LEU A 58 -10.39 -15.81 22.49
N ALA A 59 -11.64 -16.21 22.21
CA ALA A 59 -11.97 -17.24 21.24
C ALA A 59 -11.26 -16.86 19.94
N GLN A 60 -10.48 -17.79 19.40
CA GLN A 60 -9.51 -17.51 18.33
C GLN A 60 -10.22 -16.81 17.16
N ARG A 61 -10.03 -15.49 17.08
CA ARG A 61 -10.74 -14.64 16.11
C ARG A 61 -10.38 -15.12 14.72
N GLY A 62 -11.39 -15.42 13.91
CA GLY A 62 -11.23 -16.05 12.61
C GLY A 62 -11.68 -17.50 12.53
N LYS A 63 -11.86 -18.21 13.66
CA LYS A 63 -12.42 -19.58 13.68
C LYS A 63 -13.70 -19.67 12.85
N ASN A 64 -13.63 -20.43 11.77
CA ASN A 64 -14.70 -20.66 10.80
C ASN A 64 -15.36 -19.37 10.27
N ALA A 65 -14.57 -18.32 10.02
CA ALA A 65 -15.04 -17.06 9.45
C ALA A 65 -15.75 -17.21 8.09
N PHE A 66 -15.31 -18.15 7.24
CA PHE A 66 -15.91 -18.38 5.92
C PHE A 66 -17.28 -19.05 5.94
N ASN A 67 -17.73 -19.65 7.04
CA ASN A 67 -19.13 -20.10 7.20
C ASN A 67 -19.96 -19.17 8.11
N THR A 68 -19.40 -18.04 8.58
CA THR A 68 -20.04 -17.15 9.57
C THR A 68 -20.01 -15.65 9.24
N VAL A 69 -19.24 -15.23 8.22
CA VAL A 69 -19.10 -13.84 7.74
C VAL A 69 -19.03 -13.72 6.22
N PHE A 70 -18.46 -14.71 5.52
CA PHE A 70 -18.51 -14.77 4.05
C PHE A 70 -19.92 -15.16 3.57
N ASP A 71 -20.34 -14.62 2.43
CA ASP A 71 -21.57 -15.01 1.71
C ASP A 71 -21.17 -15.43 0.28
N GLU A 72 -21.37 -16.71 -0.03
CA GLU A 72 -21.02 -17.26 -1.34
C GLU A 72 -21.98 -16.83 -2.47
N ASN A 73 -23.10 -16.20 -2.15
CA ASN A 73 -24.07 -15.68 -3.11
C ASN A 73 -23.97 -14.16 -3.32
N ALA A 74 -23.14 -13.48 -2.54
CA ALA A 74 -23.00 -12.03 -2.55
C ALA A 74 -22.78 -11.44 -3.95
N VAL A 75 -23.41 -10.28 -4.17
CA VAL A 75 -23.34 -9.43 -5.36
C VAL A 75 -23.26 -7.98 -4.91
N GLY A 76 -22.53 -7.13 -5.64
CA GLY A 76 -22.16 -5.80 -5.18
C GLY A 76 -21.27 -5.83 -3.93
N ARG A 77 -21.26 -4.72 -3.18
CA ARG A 77 -20.42 -4.54 -2.00
C ARG A 77 -20.83 -5.53 -0.90
N HIS A 78 -19.91 -6.41 -0.52
CA HIS A 78 -20.05 -7.20 0.71
C HIS A 78 -18.75 -7.16 1.52
N ASP A 79 -18.73 -6.34 2.58
CA ASP A 79 -17.51 -6.03 3.34
C ASP A 79 -16.90 -7.29 3.99
N GLY A 80 -17.74 -8.27 4.36
CA GLY A 80 -17.29 -9.59 4.84
C GLY A 80 -16.46 -10.36 3.80
N ASN A 81 -16.88 -10.35 2.54
CA ASN A 81 -16.12 -10.96 1.44
C ASN A 81 -14.89 -10.12 1.11
N ALA A 82 -15.01 -8.78 1.12
CA ALA A 82 -13.90 -7.88 0.84
C ALA A 82 -12.76 -8.10 1.83
N TYR A 83 -13.07 -8.18 3.13
CA TYR A 83 -12.06 -8.48 4.13
C TYR A 83 -11.48 -9.88 3.98
N LEU A 84 -12.31 -10.93 3.92
CA LEU A 84 -11.82 -12.31 3.96
C LEU A 84 -11.05 -12.72 2.69
N LEU A 85 -11.47 -12.26 1.51
CA LEU A 85 -10.72 -12.47 0.27
C LEU A 85 -9.42 -11.64 0.27
N THR A 86 -9.44 -10.40 0.78
CA THR A 86 -8.21 -9.60 0.93
C THR A 86 -7.26 -10.23 1.95
N TYR A 87 -7.76 -10.89 2.99
CA TYR A 87 -6.94 -11.61 3.98
C TYR A 87 -6.19 -12.78 3.34
N LEU A 88 -6.90 -13.62 2.58
CA LEU A 88 -6.30 -14.74 1.83
C LEU A 88 -5.23 -14.28 0.84
N VAL A 89 -5.47 -13.20 0.10
CA VAL A 89 -4.51 -12.65 -0.88
C VAL A 89 -3.40 -11.83 -0.23
N THR A 90 -3.57 -11.37 1.02
CA THR A 90 -2.45 -10.80 1.79
C THR A 90 -1.50 -11.90 2.23
N LEU A 91 -2.03 -13.03 2.74
CA LEU A 91 -1.22 -14.15 3.23
C LEU A 91 -0.58 -15.00 2.13
N ILE A 92 -0.93 -14.82 0.85
CA ILE A 92 -0.30 -15.60 -0.22
C ILE A 92 1.16 -15.16 -0.44
N PHE A 93 1.56 -13.96 -0.03
CA PHE A 93 2.95 -13.50 -0.09
C PHE A 93 3.79 -14.08 1.07
N PRO A 94 4.96 -14.73 0.84
CA PRO A 94 5.68 -15.46 1.88
C PRO A 94 6.16 -14.60 3.05
N GLU A 95 6.44 -13.31 2.82
CA GLU A 95 6.81 -12.34 3.85
C GLU A 95 5.66 -12.10 4.82
N ASN A 96 4.43 -12.01 4.30
CA ASN A 96 3.22 -11.85 5.11
C ASN A 96 2.84 -13.16 5.82
N LEU A 97 3.14 -14.31 5.20
CA LEU A 97 2.99 -15.62 5.81
C LEU A 97 3.99 -15.85 6.96
N ASP A 98 5.21 -15.33 6.84
CA ASP A 98 6.20 -15.35 7.93
C ASP A 98 5.82 -14.45 9.12
N LEU A 99 5.20 -13.29 8.87
CA LEU A 99 4.65 -12.45 9.95
C LEU A 99 3.56 -13.17 10.78
N MET A 100 2.90 -14.18 10.21
CA MET A 100 1.95 -15.07 10.90
C MET A 100 2.60 -16.33 11.49
N SER A 101 3.88 -16.58 11.21
CA SER A 101 4.59 -17.81 11.57
C SER A 101 5.31 -17.70 12.92
N SER A 102 5.86 -18.83 13.37
CA SER A 102 6.72 -18.88 14.56
C SER A 102 8.17 -18.42 14.33
N SER A 103 8.67 -18.30 13.08
CA SER A 103 10.05 -17.87 12.80
C SER A 103 10.27 -16.40 13.11
N SER A 104 9.42 -15.51 12.57
CA SER A 104 9.48 -14.06 12.79
C SER A 104 9.27 -13.62 14.26
N ARG A 105 8.68 -14.50 15.08
CA ARG A 105 8.07 -14.19 16.39
C ARG A 105 7.14 -12.96 16.36
N GLY A 106 6.56 -12.65 15.19
CA GLY A 106 5.74 -11.46 14.95
C GLY A 106 6.49 -10.12 15.04
N ARG A 107 7.83 -10.10 14.90
CA ARG A 107 8.64 -8.86 15.06
C ARG A 107 9.41 -8.42 13.83
N ARG A 108 9.91 -9.35 13.00
CA ARG A 108 10.64 -9.06 11.77
C ARG A 108 10.62 -10.26 10.85
N VAL A 109 10.47 -10.03 9.54
CA VAL A 109 10.53 -11.08 8.52
C VAL A 109 11.90 -11.75 8.52
N ASP A 110 11.94 -13.08 8.53
CA ASP A 110 13.12 -13.92 8.31
C ASP A 110 13.32 -14.14 6.80
N PRO A 111 14.38 -13.54 6.18
CA PRO A 111 14.64 -13.72 4.76
C PRO A 111 14.99 -15.16 4.38
N GLY A 112 15.53 -15.96 5.31
CA GLY A 112 15.87 -17.36 5.07
C GLY A 112 14.60 -18.21 4.89
N TYR A 113 13.64 -18.04 5.79
CA TYR A 113 12.33 -18.69 5.70
C TYR A 113 11.54 -18.24 4.45
N VAL A 114 11.53 -16.94 4.13
CA VAL A 114 10.91 -16.41 2.89
C VAL A 114 11.53 -17.04 1.64
N VAL A 115 12.85 -17.07 1.53
CA VAL A 115 13.58 -17.68 0.40
C VAL A 115 13.29 -19.18 0.29
N ASP A 116 13.14 -19.89 1.41
CA ASP A 116 12.77 -21.31 1.44
C ASP A 116 11.34 -21.53 0.91
N LEU A 117 10.36 -20.72 1.34
CA LEU A 117 8.98 -20.80 0.83
C LEU A 117 8.88 -20.51 -0.68
N HIS A 118 9.70 -19.60 -1.23
CA HIS A 118 9.75 -19.38 -2.68
C HIS A 118 10.38 -20.54 -3.48
N LYS A 119 11.20 -21.37 -2.82
CA LYS A 119 11.91 -22.53 -3.42
C LYS A 119 11.16 -23.85 -3.24
N ASN A 120 10.37 -23.99 -2.17
CA ASN A 120 9.71 -25.23 -1.78
C ASN A 120 8.17 -25.10 -1.80
N PRO A 121 7.51 -25.22 -2.97
CA PRO A 121 6.05 -25.14 -3.10
C PRO A 121 5.26 -26.08 -2.19
N GLU A 122 5.80 -27.26 -1.86
CA GLU A 122 5.21 -28.19 -0.88
C GLU A 122 5.11 -27.56 0.53
N ARG A 123 6.19 -26.93 0.98
CA ARG A 123 6.25 -26.21 2.26
C ARG A 123 5.38 -24.96 2.23
N PHE A 124 5.35 -24.24 1.11
CA PHE A 124 4.46 -23.09 0.94
C PHE A 124 2.99 -23.48 1.04
N LEU A 125 2.57 -24.56 0.37
CA LEU A 125 1.22 -25.12 0.49
C LEU A 125 0.91 -25.53 1.94
N ALA A 126 1.82 -26.22 2.62
CA ALA A 126 1.63 -26.66 4.01
C ALA A 126 1.52 -25.47 4.99
N GLU A 127 2.40 -24.46 4.89
CA GLU A 127 2.40 -23.28 5.76
C GLU A 127 1.22 -22.35 5.45
N TYR A 128 0.84 -22.17 4.18
CA TYR A 128 -0.35 -21.39 3.81
C TYR A 128 -1.63 -22.06 4.33
N ARG A 129 -1.76 -23.39 4.20
CA ARG A 129 -2.85 -24.15 4.83
C ARG A 129 -2.85 -23.95 6.34
N LYS A 130 -1.72 -24.17 7.02
CA LYS A 130 -1.58 -24.00 8.48
C LYS A 130 -1.99 -22.61 8.96
N ALA A 131 -1.71 -21.56 8.18
CA ALA A 131 -2.14 -20.19 8.47
C ALA A 131 -3.62 -19.90 8.16
N THR A 132 -4.31 -20.72 7.34
CA THR A 132 -5.67 -20.41 6.83
C THR A 132 -6.76 -21.45 7.12
N GLU A 133 -6.46 -22.72 7.45
CA GLU A 133 -7.45 -23.80 7.64
C GLU A 133 -8.48 -23.44 8.73
N HIS A 134 -8.03 -22.75 9.77
CA HIS A 134 -8.88 -22.25 10.87
C HIS A 134 -9.96 -21.26 10.41
N LEU A 135 -9.79 -20.59 9.26
CA LEU A 135 -10.78 -19.66 8.68
C LEU A 135 -12.00 -20.39 8.10
N PHE A 136 -11.86 -21.69 7.80
CA PHE A 136 -12.84 -22.51 7.10
C PHE A 136 -13.46 -23.61 7.96
N HIS A 137 -12.77 -23.99 9.04
CA HIS A 137 -13.12 -25.11 9.90
C HIS A 137 -12.64 -24.87 11.34
N ASP A 138 -13.53 -25.07 12.30
CA ASP A 138 -13.23 -25.10 13.72
C ASP A 138 -13.21 -26.57 14.22
N PRO A 139 -12.05 -27.10 14.69
CA PRO A 139 -11.96 -28.47 15.19
C PRO A 139 -12.77 -28.75 16.48
N GLU A 140 -13.23 -27.71 17.19
CA GLU A 140 -14.09 -27.85 18.38
C GLU A 140 -15.58 -27.89 18.03
N ALA A 141 -15.96 -27.51 16.80
CA ALA A 141 -17.36 -27.48 16.37
C ALA A 141 -17.79 -28.80 15.68
N PRO A 142 -19.07 -29.22 15.79
CA PRO A 142 -19.54 -30.45 15.15
C PRO A 142 -19.30 -30.51 13.63
N ALA A 143 -18.92 -31.68 13.15
CA ALA A 143 -18.73 -31.93 11.71
C ALA A 143 -20.05 -31.69 10.95
N SER A 144 -20.01 -30.82 9.94
CA SER A 144 -21.19 -30.47 9.13
C SER A 144 -20.77 -29.84 7.80
N ALA A 145 -21.71 -29.65 6.87
CA ALA A 145 -21.47 -28.91 5.63
C ALA A 145 -21.11 -27.42 5.85
N LYS A 146 -21.27 -26.88 7.07
CA LYS A 146 -20.82 -25.54 7.48
C LYS A 146 -19.58 -25.57 8.41
N ASN A 147 -18.98 -26.74 8.58
CA ASN A 147 -17.75 -26.96 9.34
C ASN A 147 -16.98 -28.16 8.76
N ALA A 148 -16.86 -28.21 7.44
CA ALA A 148 -16.05 -29.21 6.75
C ALA A 148 -14.64 -28.65 6.56
N ARG A 149 -13.61 -29.49 6.70
CA ARG A 149 -12.24 -29.07 6.38
C ARG A 149 -12.15 -28.67 4.90
N PRO A 150 -11.52 -27.54 4.58
CA PRO A 150 -11.25 -27.18 3.20
C PRO A 150 -10.25 -28.16 2.57
N GLN A 151 -10.25 -28.23 1.24
CA GLN A 151 -9.18 -28.92 0.47
C GLN A 151 -8.34 -27.87 -0.25
N TYR A 152 -7.03 -28.06 -0.30
CA TYR A 152 -6.09 -27.14 -0.95
C TYR A 152 -5.38 -27.77 -2.16
N ALA A 153 -5.15 -26.95 -3.17
CA ALA A 153 -4.22 -27.22 -4.26
C ALA A 153 -3.45 -25.95 -4.61
N PHE A 154 -2.15 -26.09 -4.89
CA PHE A 154 -1.26 -25.02 -5.31
C PHE A 154 -0.74 -25.27 -6.72
N ILE A 155 -0.74 -24.25 -7.56
CA ILE A 155 -0.34 -24.31 -8.96
C ILE A 155 0.66 -23.18 -9.20
N ARG A 156 1.76 -23.47 -9.91
CA ARG A 156 2.78 -22.49 -10.30
C ARG A 156 3.06 -22.58 -11.79
N GLY A 157 2.83 -21.50 -12.52
CA GLY A 157 3.41 -21.32 -13.84
C GLY A 157 4.92 -21.13 -13.72
N SER A 158 5.68 -21.84 -14.53
CA SER A 158 7.07 -21.47 -14.83
C SER A 158 7.06 -20.50 -16.00
N GLY A 159 7.64 -19.31 -15.81
CA GLY A 159 7.66 -18.23 -16.82
C GLY A 159 8.04 -18.72 -18.21
N ALA A 160 7.31 -18.25 -19.23
CA ALA A 160 7.46 -18.74 -20.59
C ALA A 160 8.89 -18.51 -21.12
N PRO A 161 9.44 -19.38 -22.01
CA PRO A 161 10.80 -19.24 -22.51
C PRO A 161 11.07 -17.84 -23.12
N GLY A 162 11.93 -17.06 -22.46
CA GLY A 162 12.26 -15.67 -22.83
C GLY A 162 11.51 -14.58 -22.04
N LEU A 163 10.45 -14.93 -21.31
CA LEU A 163 9.62 -14.03 -20.50
C LEU A 163 9.77 -14.35 -19.00
N LYS A 164 10.78 -13.73 -18.38
CA LYS A 164 10.97 -13.71 -16.91
C LYS A 164 10.08 -12.62 -16.29
N GLY A 165 9.77 -12.76 -15.00
CA GLY A 165 8.91 -11.84 -14.22
C GLY A 165 7.44 -12.30 -14.12
N TYR A 166 6.98 -13.08 -15.09
CA TYR A 166 5.58 -13.46 -15.26
C TYR A 166 5.27 -14.90 -14.79
N ASP A 167 5.66 -15.27 -13.57
CA ASP A 167 5.37 -16.59 -12.99
C ASP A 167 4.08 -16.49 -12.13
N PRO A 168 2.90 -16.88 -12.64
CA PRO A 168 1.66 -16.84 -11.87
C PRO A 168 1.59 -18.03 -10.91
N GLU A 169 0.97 -17.83 -9.77
CA GLU A 169 0.71 -18.89 -8.80
C GLU A 169 -0.73 -18.79 -8.30
N ALA A 170 -1.41 -19.93 -8.18
CA ALA A 170 -2.78 -20.01 -7.70
C ALA A 170 -2.88 -20.97 -6.51
N MET A 171 -3.42 -20.48 -5.40
CA MET A 171 -3.95 -21.33 -4.34
C MET A 171 -5.45 -21.52 -4.57
N ILE A 172 -5.89 -22.77 -4.69
CA ILE A 172 -7.29 -23.14 -4.91
C ILE A 172 -7.81 -23.81 -3.65
N ILE A 173 -8.82 -23.21 -3.02
CA ILE A 173 -9.41 -23.63 -1.75
C ILE A 173 -10.85 -24.11 -2.00
N SER A 174 -11.12 -25.37 -1.66
CA SER A 174 -12.40 -26.06 -1.84
C SER A 174 -13.20 -26.07 -0.54
N MET A 175 -14.33 -25.37 -0.51
CA MET A 175 -15.36 -25.46 0.54
C MET A 175 -16.56 -26.29 0.02
N PRO A 176 -17.55 -26.66 0.85
CA PRO A 176 -18.73 -27.41 0.38
C PRO A 176 -19.57 -26.67 -0.65
N THR A 177 -19.83 -25.37 -0.49
CA THR A 177 -20.71 -24.57 -1.38
C THR A 177 -19.96 -23.69 -2.37
N ALA A 178 -18.68 -23.39 -2.14
CA ALA A 178 -17.90 -22.46 -2.94
C ALA A 178 -16.44 -22.91 -3.15
N LEU A 179 -15.79 -22.29 -4.13
CA LEU A 179 -14.36 -22.42 -4.45
C LEU A 179 -13.73 -21.04 -4.45
N ILE A 180 -12.53 -20.91 -3.89
CA ILE A 180 -11.76 -19.66 -3.93
C ILE A 180 -10.45 -19.92 -4.67
N VAL A 181 -10.16 -19.12 -5.68
CA VAL A 181 -8.88 -19.09 -6.40
C VAL A 181 -8.16 -17.80 -6.02
N VAL A 182 -7.10 -17.92 -5.23
CA VAL A 182 -6.25 -16.81 -4.77
C VAL A 182 -5.02 -16.77 -5.67
N ILE A 183 -4.82 -15.69 -6.44
CA ILE A 183 -3.73 -15.58 -7.41
C ILE A 183 -2.63 -14.63 -6.90
N ARG A 184 -1.41 -15.13 -6.89
CA ARG A 184 -0.15 -14.41 -6.65
C ARG A 184 0.58 -14.27 -7.99
N GLY A 185 0.84 -13.04 -8.41
CA GLY A 185 1.90 -12.81 -9.40
C GLY A 185 3.25 -12.90 -8.69
N THR A 186 4.20 -13.67 -9.22
CA THR A 186 5.58 -13.68 -8.71
C THR A 186 6.60 -13.38 -9.78
N ASP A 187 7.58 -12.58 -9.38
CA ASP A 187 8.85 -12.45 -10.08
C ASP A 187 9.91 -13.32 -9.36
N VAL A 188 10.54 -14.23 -10.10
CA VAL A 188 11.58 -15.13 -9.56
C VAL A 188 12.97 -14.48 -9.51
N VAL A 189 13.12 -13.22 -9.93
CA VAL A 189 14.37 -12.44 -9.81
C VAL A 189 14.82 -12.26 -8.35
N ALA A 190 13.95 -12.49 -7.36
CA ALA A 190 14.34 -12.67 -5.95
C ALA A 190 15.41 -13.76 -5.72
N GLN A 191 15.64 -14.67 -6.68
CA GLN A 191 16.73 -15.66 -6.65
C GLN A 191 18.07 -15.13 -7.20
N ARG A 192 18.12 -13.93 -7.78
CA ARG A 192 19.33 -13.31 -8.34
C ARG A 192 19.97 -12.33 -7.37
N THR A 193 20.81 -12.87 -6.48
CA THR A 193 21.79 -12.09 -5.70
C THR A 193 22.94 -11.62 -6.61
N GLY A 194 22.63 -10.82 -7.64
CA GLY A 194 23.52 -10.42 -8.72
C GLY A 194 23.39 -8.93 -9.05
N THR A 195 24.51 -8.22 -9.04
CA THR A 195 24.61 -6.76 -9.15
C THR A 195 24.16 -6.17 -10.49
N GLY A 196 23.19 -5.25 -10.48
CA GLY A 196 22.89 -4.34 -11.60
C GLY A 196 21.48 -3.75 -11.52
N SER A 197 21.34 -2.46 -11.85
CA SER A 197 20.08 -1.74 -12.14
C SER A 197 18.84 -2.16 -11.32
N ASN A 198 18.60 -1.49 -10.19
CA ASN A 198 17.44 -1.73 -9.32
C ASN A 198 16.48 -0.52 -9.25
N LEU A 199 15.79 -0.23 -10.35
CA LEU A 199 14.33 -0.21 -10.26
C LEU A 199 13.88 -1.68 -10.14
N PRO A 200 12.79 -2.03 -9.43
CA PRO A 200 12.27 -3.39 -9.50
C PRO A 200 12.01 -3.84 -10.95
N GLU A 201 12.63 -4.94 -11.39
CA GLU A 201 12.64 -5.40 -12.80
C GLU A 201 11.19 -5.57 -13.33
N TRP A 202 10.27 -6.04 -12.48
CA TRP A 202 8.83 -6.15 -12.75
C TRP A 202 8.15 -4.85 -13.19
N ILE A 203 8.64 -3.67 -12.83
CA ILE A 203 8.06 -2.40 -13.31
C ILE A 203 8.40 -2.22 -14.80
N GLU A 204 9.65 -2.45 -15.19
CA GLU A 204 10.12 -2.37 -16.58
C GLU A 204 9.61 -3.54 -17.44
N SER A 205 9.53 -4.76 -16.89
CA SER A 205 9.09 -5.94 -17.62
C SER A 205 7.58 -6.13 -17.65
N ASP A 206 6.86 -5.80 -16.58
CA ASP A 206 5.48 -6.24 -16.35
C ASP A 206 4.44 -5.11 -16.39
N ILE A 207 4.88 -3.86 -16.39
CA ILE A 207 4.03 -2.67 -16.55
C ILE A 207 4.39 -1.86 -17.79
N PHE A 208 5.69 -1.74 -18.14
CA PHE A 208 6.13 -0.89 -19.26
C PHE A 208 6.36 -1.60 -20.60
N LYS A 209 6.18 -2.92 -20.69
CA LYS A 209 6.13 -3.64 -21.99
C LYS A 209 4.72 -3.63 -22.58
N PHE A 210 4.25 -2.42 -22.93
CA PHE A 210 2.89 -2.06 -23.36
C PHE A 210 2.27 -2.81 -24.56
N PHE A 211 2.88 -3.87 -25.09
CA PHE A 211 2.36 -4.62 -26.22
C PHE A 211 1.02 -5.29 -25.89
N ALA A 212 0.01 -5.02 -26.72
CA ALA A 212 -1.37 -5.49 -26.52
C ALA A 212 -1.65 -6.69 -27.43
N LYS A 213 -1.99 -7.83 -26.83
CA LYS A 213 -2.18 -9.12 -27.49
C LYS A 213 -3.65 -9.47 -27.65
N THR A 214 -4.05 -10.04 -28.78
CA THR A 214 -5.39 -10.63 -28.93
C THR A 214 -5.50 -11.94 -28.13
N PRO A 215 -6.52 -12.13 -27.28
CA PRO A 215 -6.77 -13.39 -26.58
C PRO A 215 -6.90 -14.59 -27.53
N ASP A 216 -6.27 -15.73 -27.22
CA ASP A 216 -6.34 -16.96 -28.03
C ASP A 216 -7.54 -17.87 -27.69
N VAL A 217 -8.64 -17.29 -27.22
CA VAL A 217 -9.90 -18.01 -26.89
C VAL A 217 -11.10 -17.32 -27.57
N PRO A 218 -12.00 -18.06 -28.25
CA PRO A 218 -13.18 -17.48 -28.87
C PRO A 218 -14.08 -16.71 -27.89
N GLY A 219 -14.60 -15.56 -28.34
CA GLY A 219 -15.58 -14.76 -27.60
C GLY A 219 -14.99 -13.74 -26.62
N LEU A 220 -13.66 -13.71 -26.39
CA LEU A 220 -12.99 -12.52 -25.87
C LEU A 220 -12.63 -11.60 -27.05
N ALA A 221 -13.07 -10.35 -26.97
CA ALA A 221 -12.79 -9.31 -27.95
C ALA A 221 -11.68 -8.37 -27.45
N GLY A 222 -11.21 -7.48 -28.32
CA GLY A 222 -10.14 -6.52 -28.00
C GLY A 222 -8.79 -7.17 -27.76
N LYS A 223 -7.92 -6.42 -27.09
CA LYS A 223 -6.55 -6.82 -26.74
C LYS A 223 -6.32 -6.70 -25.24
N VAL A 224 -5.56 -7.64 -24.71
CA VAL A 224 -5.14 -7.75 -23.31
C VAL A 224 -3.64 -7.42 -23.22
N HIS A 225 -3.15 -6.95 -22.07
CA HIS A 225 -1.72 -6.75 -21.85
C HIS A 225 -0.96 -8.07 -22.10
N GLU A 226 0.01 -8.06 -23.00
CA GLU A 226 0.63 -9.29 -23.51
C GLU A 226 1.24 -10.13 -22.40
N GLY A 227 1.91 -9.49 -21.44
CA GLY A 227 2.48 -10.15 -20.27
C GLY A 227 1.45 -10.80 -19.35
N PHE A 228 0.31 -10.15 -19.12
CA PHE A 228 -0.75 -10.71 -18.27
C PHE A 228 -1.36 -11.96 -18.94
N TRP A 229 -1.57 -11.92 -20.26
CA TRP A 229 -2.04 -13.09 -21.00
C TRP A 229 -1.00 -14.22 -21.04
N TYR A 230 0.27 -13.92 -21.35
CA TYR A 230 1.31 -14.94 -21.38
C TYR A 230 1.54 -15.61 -20.03
N SER A 231 1.38 -14.89 -18.92
CA SER A 231 1.44 -15.49 -17.59
C SER A 231 0.39 -16.60 -17.45
N VAL A 232 -0.88 -16.35 -17.78
CA VAL A 232 -1.92 -17.39 -17.68
C VAL A 232 -1.82 -18.50 -18.74
N THR A 233 -1.05 -18.30 -19.81
CA THR A 233 -0.65 -19.37 -20.76
C THR A 233 0.70 -20.03 -20.43
N ALA A 234 1.37 -19.67 -19.34
CA ALA A 234 2.66 -20.25 -18.99
C ALA A 234 2.53 -21.75 -18.63
N PRO A 235 3.49 -22.62 -19.00
CA PRO A 235 3.48 -24.01 -18.57
C PRO A 235 3.50 -24.12 -17.04
N ALA A 236 2.68 -24.99 -16.45
CA ALA A 236 2.48 -25.04 -15.02
C ALA A 236 2.77 -26.39 -14.35
N VAL A 237 3.28 -26.31 -13.12
CA VAL A 237 3.52 -27.42 -12.20
C VAL A 237 2.47 -27.37 -11.08
N PHE A 238 2.15 -28.54 -10.50
CA PHE A 238 0.99 -28.74 -9.66
C PHE A 238 1.30 -29.53 -8.36
N TRP A 239 0.73 -29.07 -7.25
CA TRP A 239 0.81 -29.66 -5.91
C TRP A 239 -0.60 -29.71 -5.29
N ALA A 240 -0.98 -30.80 -4.65
CA ALA A 240 -2.25 -30.85 -3.92
C ALA A 240 -2.23 -31.86 -2.78
N GLU A 241 -3.20 -31.76 -1.91
CA GLU A 241 -3.49 -32.77 -0.91
C GLU A 241 -3.97 -34.06 -1.60
N GLY A 242 -3.45 -35.20 -1.15
CA GLY A 242 -3.71 -36.49 -1.78
C GLY A 242 -4.35 -37.48 -0.80
N ALA A 243 -5.66 -37.68 -0.96
CA ALA A 243 -6.48 -38.61 -0.17
C ALA A 243 -6.68 -38.19 1.32
N PRO A 244 -7.57 -38.87 2.08
CA PRO A 244 -7.96 -38.45 3.43
C PRO A 244 -6.86 -38.51 4.51
N ASP A 245 -5.66 -39.00 4.19
CA ASP A 245 -4.51 -39.03 5.11
C ASP A 245 -3.92 -37.64 5.40
N GLY A 246 -4.26 -36.64 4.59
CA GLY A 246 -3.80 -35.26 4.75
C GLY A 246 -2.38 -34.98 4.24
N GLY A 247 -1.73 -35.95 3.58
CA GLY A 247 -0.44 -35.77 2.95
C GLY A 247 -0.49 -34.89 1.71
N VAL A 248 0.45 -33.96 1.60
CA VAL A 248 0.71 -33.25 0.33
C VAL A 248 1.34 -34.25 -0.66
N ARG A 249 0.77 -34.36 -1.86
CA ARG A 249 1.28 -35.19 -2.95
C ARG A 249 1.61 -34.33 -4.16
N THR A 250 2.75 -34.62 -4.79
CA THR A 250 3.28 -33.80 -5.87
C THR A 250 3.13 -34.48 -7.22
N TYR A 251 2.66 -33.71 -8.21
CA TYR A 251 2.37 -34.21 -9.54
C TYR A 251 3.01 -33.26 -10.56
N ARG A 252 4.33 -33.39 -10.73
CA ARG A 252 5.10 -32.62 -11.70
C ARG A 252 4.81 -33.10 -13.12
N VAL A 253 3.73 -32.60 -13.71
CA VAL A 253 3.46 -32.82 -15.14
C VAL A 253 4.23 -31.81 -15.98
N SER A 254 5.38 -32.22 -16.50
CA SER A 254 6.20 -31.39 -17.40
C SER A 254 5.85 -31.64 -18.87
N GLY A 255 5.55 -30.59 -19.63
CA GLY A 255 5.43 -30.65 -21.09
C GLY A 255 4.83 -29.37 -21.69
N GLY A 256 5.10 -29.10 -22.96
CA GLY A 256 4.61 -27.92 -23.69
C GLY A 256 3.25 -28.07 -24.38
N SER A 257 2.35 -28.93 -23.88
CA SER A 257 0.98 -29.04 -24.43
C SER A 257 0.05 -27.98 -23.82
N LYS A 258 -1.04 -27.63 -24.53
CA LYS A 258 -2.05 -26.70 -24.02
C LYS A 258 -2.68 -27.16 -22.70
N ASP A 259 -2.77 -28.47 -22.48
CA ASP A 259 -3.29 -29.07 -21.24
C ASP A 259 -2.42 -28.81 -20.00
N ASN A 260 -1.20 -28.29 -20.19
CA ASN A 260 -0.26 -27.89 -19.14
C ASN A 260 -0.19 -26.38 -18.92
N GLU A 261 -0.92 -25.56 -19.67
CA GLU A 261 -1.00 -24.12 -19.43
C GLU A 261 -1.61 -23.83 -18.05
N PHE A 262 -1.13 -22.79 -17.36
CA PHE A 262 -1.56 -22.41 -16.01
C PHE A 262 -3.08 -22.27 -15.89
N ARG A 263 -3.73 -21.58 -16.83
CA ARG A 263 -5.19 -21.44 -16.92
C ARG A 263 -5.93 -22.77 -17.03
N GLU A 264 -5.40 -23.71 -17.80
CA GLU A 264 -6.01 -25.01 -18.01
C GLU A 264 -5.80 -25.93 -16.79
N ARG A 265 -4.65 -25.85 -16.11
CA ARG A 265 -4.44 -26.51 -14.80
C ARG A 265 -5.33 -25.93 -13.70
N VAL A 266 -5.56 -24.62 -13.67
CA VAL A 266 -6.54 -23.98 -12.76
C VAL A 266 -7.96 -24.48 -13.07
N TYR A 267 -8.38 -24.50 -14.34
CA TYR A 267 -9.69 -25.04 -14.74
C TYR A 267 -9.88 -26.50 -14.34
N GLN A 268 -8.92 -27.37 -14.65
CA GLN A 268 -9.00 -28.80 -14.33
C GLN A 268 -9.13 -29.04 -12.82
N GLN A 269 -8.43 -28.26 -11.99
CA GLN A 269 -8.53 -28.39 -10.54
C GLN A 269 -9.84 -27.80 -9.98
N ILE A 270 -10.37 -26.72 -10.57
CA ILE A 270 -11.72 -26.21 -10.28
C ILE A 270 -12.77 -27.29 -10.56
N VAL A 271 -12.71 -27.96 -11.72
CA VAL A 271 -13.60 -29.07 -12.08
C VAL A 271 -13.45 -30.24 -11.08
N ARG A 272 -12.22 -30.66 -10.78
CA ARG A 272 -11.93 -31.75 -9.83
C ARG A 272 -12.45 -31.47 -8.41
N PHE A 273 -12.46 -30.21 -7.97
CA PHE A 273 -13.05 -29.80 -6.69
C PHE A 273 -14.56 -29.50 -6.76
N GLY A 274 -15.24 -29.79 -7.88
CA GLY A 274 -16.70 -29.67 -8.00
C GLY A 274 -17.20 -28.30 -8.49
N GLY A 275 -16.39 -27.54 -9.22
CA GLY A 275 -16.73 -26.20 -9.70
C GLY A 275 -17.90 -26.09 -10.68
N ALA A 276 -18.49 -27.20 -11.11
CA ALA A 276 -19.76 -27.22 -11.83
C ALA A 276 -20.99 -26.98 -10.92
N SER A 277 -20.87 -27.26 -9.61
CA SER A 277 -21.96 -27.09 -8.62
C SER A 277 -21.65 -26.08 -7.52
N LYS A 278 -20.41 -25.59 -7.42
CA LYS A 278 -19.95 -24.63 -6.41
C LYS A 278 -19.84 -23.21 -6.96
N LYS A 279 -20.03 -22.22 -6.08
CA LYS A 279 -19.80 -20.79 -6.39
C LYS A 279 -18.31 -20.50 -6.51
N LEU A 280 -17.83 -20.20 -7.72
CA LEU A 280 -16.42 -19.84 -7.96
C LEU A 280 -16.14 -18.37 -7.63
N TRP A 281 -15.23 -18.12 -6.71
CA TRP A 281 -14.68 -16.80 -6.39
C TRP A 281 -13.22 -16.73 -6.79
N ILE A 282 -12.78 -15.60 -7.34
CA ILE A 282 -11.38 -15.37 -7.74
C ILE A 282 -10.90 -14.07 -7.08
N VAL A 283 -9.72 -14.08 -6.49
CA VAL A 283 -9.11 -12.88 -5.88
C VAL A 283 -7.63 -12.79 -6.25
N GLY A 284 -7.14 -11.57 -6.45
CA GLY A 284 -5.74 -11.30 -6.74
C GLY A 284 -5.31 -9.94 -6.20
N HIS A 285 -3.99 -9.74 -6.08
CA HIS A 285 -3.38 -8.48 -5.70
C HIS A 285 -2.32 -8.07 -6.73
N SER A 286 -2.25 -6.79 -7.12
CA SER A 286 -1.24 -6.27 -8.07
C SER A 286 -1.27 -7.01 -9.42
N LEU A 287 -0.13 -7.48 -9.93
CA LEU A 287 -0.02 -8.41 -11.06
C LEU A 287 -0.97 -9.63 -10.91
N GLY A 288 -1.13 -10.15 -9.69
CA GLY A 288 -2.09 -11.21 -9.38
C GLY A 288 -3.56 -10.80 -9.58
N ALA A 289 -3.90 -9.51 -9.41
CA ALA A 289 -5.24 -8.97 -9.66
C ALA A 289 -5.52 -8.75 -11.17
N ALA A 290 -4.50 -8.44 -11.96
CA ALA A 290 -4.59 -8.51 -13.41
C ALA A 290 -4.78 -9.96 -13.88
N GLN A 291 -3.98 -10.89 -13.33
CA GLN A 291 -4.11 -12.32 -13.58
C GLN A 291 -5.51 -12.85 -13.20
N ALA A 292 -6.09 -12.42 -12.06
CA ALA A 292 -7.45 -12.75 -11.65
C ALA A 292 -8.51 -12.30 -12.67
N GLN A 293 -8.39 -11.09 -13.22
CA GLN A 293 -9.29 -10.57 -14.25
C GLN A 293 -9.20 -11.36 -15.56
N VAL A 294 -7.99 -11.58 -16.10
CA VAL A 294 -7.82 -12.30 -17.37
C VAL A 294 -8.13 -13.80 -17.23
N MET A 295 -7.87 -14.40 -16.06
CA MET A 295 -8.30 -15.75 -15.71
C MET A 295 -9.82 -15.87 -15.67
N ALA A 296 -10.52 -14.92 -15.04
CA ALA A 296 -11.98 -14.90 -15.02
C ALA A 296 -12.60 -14.73 -16.41
N ALA A 297 -11.99 -13.87 -17.24
CA ALA A 297 -12.37 -13.68 -18.65
C ALA A 297 -12.26 -14.99 -19.44
N TRP A 298 -11.10 -15.65 -19.35
CA TRP A 298 -10.84 -16.91 -20.04
C TRP A 298 -11.71 -18.05 -19.51
N LEU A 299 -11.91 -18.17 -18.19
CA LEU A 299 -12.76 -19.19 -17.59
C LEU A 299 -14.22 -19.09 -18.06
N ASP A 300 -14.80 -17.89 -18.18
CA ASP A 300 -16.16 -17.72 -18.70
C ASP A 300 -16.27 -17.90 -20.24
N ALA A 301 -15.15 -17.76 -20.96
CA ALA A 301 -15.05 -17.93 -22.41
C ALA A 301 -14.64 -19.35 -22.85
N ARG A 302 -14.10 -20.18 -21.94
CA ARG A 302 -13.43 -21.45 -22.29
C ARG A 302 -14.29 -22.38 -23.14
N VAL A 303 -13.66 -22.92 -24.19
CA VAL A 303 -14.18 -24.00 -25.05
C VAL A 303 -13.32 -25.25 -24.92
N ASN A 304 -13.86 -26.42 -25.30
CA ASN A 304 -13.07 -27.63 -25.50
C ASN A 304 -12.38 -27.64 -26.88
N THR A 305 -11.64 -28.71 -27.18
CA THR A 305 -10.95 -28.89 -28.48
C THR A 305 -11.90 -29.02 -29.67
N GLN A 306 -13.19 -29.28 -29.43
CA GLN A 306 -14.27 -29.28 -30.42
C GLN A 306 -14.98 -27.91 -30.53
N GLY A 307 -14.49 -26.86 -29.86
CA GLY A 307 -15.08 -25.51 -29.88
C GLY A 307 -16.37 -25.34 -29.07
N GLN A 308 -16.81 -26.37 -28.34
CA GLN A 308 -18.02 -26.31 -27.51
C GLN A 308 -17.72 -25.60 -26.18
N ARG A 309 -18.62 -24.72 -25.74
CA ARG A 309 -18.44 -23.96 -24.50
C ARG A 309 -18.42 -24.88 -23.27
N GLN A 310 -17.35 -24.79 -22.48
CA GLN A 310 -17.19 -25.43 -21.17
C GLN A 310 -16.86 -24.40 -20.06
N GLY A 311 -17.10 -23.11 -20.34
CA GLY A 311 -16.70 -22.02 -19.46
C GLY A 311 -17.47 -21.95 -18.14
N ILE A 312 -16.73 -21.79 -17.04
CA ILE A 312 -17.23 -21.63 -15.67
C ILE A 312 -17.20 -20.14 -15.34
N ARG A 313 -18.37 -19.55 -15.07
CA ARG A 313 -18.48 -18.15 -14.66
C ARG A 313 -18.13 -17.99 -13.18
N ALA A 314 -17.24 -17.05 -12.86
CA ALA A 314 -17.03 -16.65 -11.48
C ALA A 314 -18.29 -15.96 -10.92
N GLN A 315 -18.71 -16.35 -9.73
CA GLN A 315 -19.73 -15.66 -8.92
C GLN A 315 -19.24 -14.25 -8.55
N GLY A 316 -17.95 -14.09 -8.25
CA GLY A 316 -17.30 -12.81 -7.97
C GLY A 316 -15.78 -12.84 -8.23
N VAL A 317 -15.23 -11.70 -8.62
CA VAL A 317 -13.81 -11.49 -8.96
C VAL A 317 -13.34 -10.23 -8.26
N TYR A 318 -12.45 -10.36 -7.26
CA TYR A 318 -11.98 -9.25 -6.44
C TYR A 318 -10.52 -8.90 -6.80
N ALA A 319 -10.35 -7.79 -7.50
CA ALA A 319 -9.08 -7.34 -8.05
C ALA A 319 -8.49 -6.22 -7.17
N VAL A 320 -7.63 -6.57 -6.22
CA VAL A 320 -7.04 -5.63 -5.25
C VAL A 320 -5.79 -4.98 -5.85
N ALA A 321 -5.63 -3.65 -5.73
CA ALA A 321 -4.44 -2.94 -6.22
C ALA A 321 -4.15 -3.17 -7.72
N ALA A 322 -5.21 -3.29 -8.53
CA ALA A 322 -5.12 -3.93 -9.84
C ALA A 322 -4.71 -2.95 -10.96
N PRO A 323 -3.75 -3.32 -11.83
CA PRO A 323 -3.43 -2.56 -13.03
C PRO A 323 -4.48 -2.74 -14.13
N HIS A 324 -4.43 -1.87 -15.13
CA HIS A 324 -5.30 -1.84 -16.31
C HIS A 324 -5.01 -3.06 -17.20
N VAL A 325 -6.02 -3.86 -17.52
CA VAL A 325 -5.79 -5.22 -18.07
C VAL A 325 -5.74 -5.33 -19.58
N GLY A 326 -6.34 -4.39 -20.31
CA GLY A 326 -6.44 -4.45 -21.76
C GLY A 326 -7.02 -3.17 -22.35
N ASP A 327 -7.28 -3.18 -23.64
CA ASP A 327 -7.92 -2.06 -24.34
C ASP A 327 -9.42 -1.94 -24.03
N LYS A 328 -10.05 -0.90 -24.59
CA LYS A 328 -11.48 -0.62 -24.45
C LYS A 328 -12.35 -1.84 -24.79
N ASP A 329 -12.07 -2.53 -25.89
CA ASP A 329 -12.90 -3.63 -26.39
C ASP A 329 -12.79 -4.86 -25.48
N PHE A 330 -11.60 -5.12 -24.93
CA PHE A 330 -11.37 -6.16 -23.93
C PHE A 330 -12.07 -5.84 -22.61
N VAL A 331 -11.97 -4.59 -22.15
CA VAL A 331 -12.66 -4.11 -20.94
C VAL A 331 -14.17 -4.17 -21.11
N GLU A 332 -14.75 -3.69 -22.21
CA GLU A 332 -16.19 -3.80 -22.48
C GLU A 332 -16.68 -5.24 -22.62
N ASN A 333 -15.83 -6.18 -23.06
CA ASN A 333 -16.14 -7.61 -23.06
C ASN A 333 -16.15 -8.19 -21.64
N LEU A 334 -15.15 -7.84 -20.83
CA LEU A 334 -15.00 -8.29 -19.45
C LEU A 334 -16.13 -7.74 -18.55
N ASP A 335 -16.42 -6.45 -18.67
CA ASP A 335 -17.52 -5.79 -17.97
C ASP A 335 -18.87 -6.46 -18.28
N ARG A 336 -19.14 -6.73 -19.56
CA ARG A 336 -20.39 -7.39 -20.02
C ARG A 336 -20.61 -8.79 -19.42
N ARG A 337 -19.54 -9.46 -18.94
CA ARG A 337 -19.63 -10.78 -18.28
C ARG A 337 -19.92 -10.68 -16.78
N PHE A 338 -19.59 -9.55 -16.13
CA PHE A 338 -19.60 -9.43 -14.67
C PHE A 338 -20.34 -8.18 -14.13
N ARG A 339 -20.88 -7.31 -14.98
CA ARG A 339 -21.66 -6.11 -14.61
C ARG A 339 -22.97 -6.44 -13.89
N GLU A 340 -23.64 -7.53 -14.25
CA GLU A 340 -24.84 -8.00 -13.54
C GLU A 340 -24.49 -8.38 -12.09
N GLY A 341 -24.99 -7.60 -11.14
CA GLY A 341 -24.65 -7.77 -9.72
C GLY A 341 -23.21 -7.34 -9.38
N LYS A 342 -22.55 -6.51 -10.21
CA LYS A 342 -21.23 -5.89 -9.91
C LYS A 342 -20.22 -6.91 -9.38
N ARG A 343 -20.07 -8.02 -10.10
CA ARG A 343 -19.34 -9.23 -9.67
C ARG A 343 -17.84 -9.09 -9.78
N LEU A 344 -17.36 -8.35 -10.78
CA LEU A 344 -15.98 -7.87 -10.83
C LEU A 344 -15.91 -6.56 -10.05
N GLN A 345 -15.14 -6.57 -8.97
CA GLN A 345 -14.87 -5.40 -8.12
C GLN A 345 -13.38 -5.15 -8.06
N ARG A 346 -12.99 -3.91 -8.29
CA ARG A 346 -11.60 -3.46 -8.28
C ARG A 346 -11.37 -2.53 -7.10
N PHE A 347 -10.38 -2.84 -6.27
CA PHE A 347 -10.09 -2.06 -5.06
C PHE A 347 -8.90 -1.14 -5.32
N ASP A 348 -9.14 0.17 -5.24
CA ASP A 348 -8.15 1.24 -5.43
C ASP A 348 -7.86 1.94 -4.08
N PHE A 349 -6.61 2.31 -3.80
CA PHE A 349 -6.23 3.18 -2.67
C PHE A 349 -5.74 4.55 -3.17
N VAL A 350 -5.92 5.63 -2.38
CA VAL A 350 -5.72 7.04 -2.78
C VAL A 350 -4.46 7.31 -3.62
N ASP A 351 -3.27 6.88 -3.21
CA ASP A 351 -2.04 7.04 -4.01
C ASP A 351 -1.35 5.71 -4.33
N ASP A 352 -2.12 4.64 -4.60
CA ASP A 352 -1.52 3.42 -5.18
C ASP A 352 -1.23 3.62 -6.68
N PRO A 353 0.06 3.69 -7.09
CA PRO A 353 0.45 3.95 -8.46
C PRO A 353 0.04 2.84 -9.44
N VAL A 354 0.00 1.57 -9.01
CA VAL A 354 -0.30 0.44 -9.90
C VAL A 354 -1.74 0.51 -10.40
N THR A 355 -2.64 1.09 -9.63
CA THR A 355 -4.05 1.31 -10.04
C THR A 355 -4.21 2.28 -11.21
N LEU A 356 -3.14 3.00 -11.61
CA LEU A 356 -3.13 3.96 -12.71
C LEU A 356 -2.30 3.49 -13.93
N LEU A 357 -1.84 2.24 -13.92
CA LEU A 357 -0.90 1.70 -14.92
C LEU A 357 -1.41 0.38 -15.51
N PRO A 358 -1.05 0.03 -16.76
CA PRO A 358 -0.61 0.91 -17.84
C PRO A 358 -1.64 2.02 -18.14
N MET A 359 -1.18 3.25 -18.40
CA MET A 359 -2.01 4.47 -18.43
C MET A 359 -3.09 4.47 -19.52
N TYR A 360 -4.19 5.21 -19.30
CA TYR A 360 -5.23 5.43 -20.32
C TYR A 360 -4.69 6.03 -21.64
N ALA A 361 -3.63 6.85 -21.56
CA ALA A 361 -3.00 7.50 -22.72
C ALA A 361 -2.38 6.52 -23.74
N VAL A 362 -2.08 5.27 -23.35
CA VAL A 362 -1.58 4.21 -24.24
C VAL A 362 -2.67 3.19 -24.60
N GLY A 363 -3.95 3.56 -24.43
CA GLY A 363 -5.13 2.80 -24.88
C GLY A 363 -5.65 1.75 -23.90
N TYR A 364 -4.95 1.53 -22.78
CA TYR A 364 -5.35 0.57 -21.74
C TYR A 364 -6.46 1.13 -20.82
N GLN A 365 -7.33 0.26 -20.32
CA GLN A 365 -8.48 0.63 -19.50
C GLN A 365 -8.66 -0.31 -18.29
N ARG A 366 -9.45 0.15 -17.32
CA ARG A 366 -9.82 -0.59 -16.11
C ARG A 366 -11.21 -1.21 -16.28
N ALA A 367 -11.42 -2.41 -15.76
CA ALA A 367 -12.72 -3.07 -15.74
C ALA A 367 -13.30 -3.14 -14.31
N GLY A 368 -14.61 -3.41 -14.21
CA GLY A 368 -15.30 -3.70 -12.96
C GLY A 368 -15.75 -2.48 -12.17
N THR A 369 -16.60 -2.73 -11.17
CA THR A 369 -17.03 -1.70 -10.21
C THR A 369 -15.85 -1.27 -9.34
N ARG A 370 -15.54 0.03 -9.37
CA ARG A 370 -14.52 0.65 -8.53
C ARG A 370 -14.97 0.72 -7.07
N VAL A 371 -14.14 0.17 -6.19
CA VAL A 371 -14.21 0.32 -4.74
C VAL A 371 -12.99 1.15 -4.33
N TYR A 372 -13.22 2.30 -3.70
CA TYR A 372 -12.17 3.28 -3.46
C TYR A 372 -11.94 3.51 -1.97
N TYR A 373 -10.69 3.40 -1.55
CA TYR A 373 -10.22 3.71 -0.21
C TYR A 373 -9.43 5.03 -0.24
N ASP A 374 -9.99 6.08 0.37
CA ASP A 374 -9.31 7.37 0.50
C ASP A 374 -8.33 7.38 1.71
N ASP A 375 -8.72 6.66 2.76
CA ASP A 375 -7.86 6.23 3.87
C ASP A 375 -8.39 4.87 4.40
N ILE A 376 -7.80 4.33 5.47
CA ILE A 376 -8.26 3.08 6.11
C ILE A 376 -9.76 3.11 6.50
N LYS A 377 -10.35 4.26 6.78
CA LYS A 377 -11.72 4.36 7.31
C LYS A 377 -12.74 4.76 6.24
N THR A 378 -12.27 5.28 5.10
CA THR A 378 -13.07 5.94 4.08
C THR A 378 -13.21 5.06 2.85
N ILE A 379 -14.23 4.20 2.85
CA ILE A 379 -14.60 3.35 1.72
C ILE A 379 -15.78 3.94 0.93
N GLN A 380 -15.56 4.16 -0.37
CA GLN A 380 -16.57 4.54 -1.35
C GLN A 380 -16.77 3.38 -2.35
N PHE A 381 -17.99 3.20 -2.88
CA PHE A 381 -18.34 2.06 -3.72
C PHE A 381 -19.12 2.49 -4.96
N ASP A 382 -18.78 1.91 -6.11
CA ASP A 382 -19.34 2.27 -7.43
C ASP A 382 -19.10 3.75 -7.78
N VAL A 383 -17.95 4.26 -7.35
CA VAL A 383 -17.52 5.62 -7.69
C VAL A 383 -17.07 5.69 -9.15
N PRO A 384 -17.20 6.87 -9.81
CA PRO A 384 -16.61 7.12 -11.12
C PRO A 384 -15.11 6.80 -11.15
N GLU A 385 -14.59 6.50 -12.34
CA GLU A 385 -13.15 6.37 -12.54
C GLU A 385 -12.42 7.69 -12.27
N ARG A 386 -11.12 7.58 -11.97
CA ARG A 386 -10.27 8.78 -11.80
C ARG A 386 -10.16 9.52 -13.12
N PHE A 387 -10.01 10.85 -13.04
CA PHE A 387 -9.89 11.66 -14.25
C PHE A 387 -8.51 11.45 -14.90
N ILE A 388 -8.40 11.59 -16.22
CA ILE A 388 -7.14 11.37 -16.97
C ILE A 388 -6.00 12.29 -16.49
N THR A 389 -6.33 13.41 -15.84
CA THR A 389 -5.35 14.30 -15.19
C THR A 389 -4.65 13.68 -13.98
N ASP A 390 -5.18 12.62 -13.35
CA ASP A 390 -4.50 11.87 -12.29
C ASP A 390 -3.47 10.88 -12.87
N ASP A 391 -3.81 10.17 -13.95
CA ASP A 391 -2.86 9.37 -14.75
C ASP A 391 -1.70 10.26 -15.24
N ALA A 392 -1.96 11.52 -15.62
CA ALA A 392 -0.92 12.46 -16.05
C ALA A 392 0.05 12.87 -14.92
N LYS A 393 -0.45 13.13 -13.70
CA LYS A 393 0.39 13.43 -12.52
C LYS A 393 1.31 12.26 -12.22
N LEU A 394 0.77 11.03 -12.20
CA LEU A 394 1.56 9.84 -11.91
C LEU A 394 2.52 9.49 -13.05
N GLY A 395 2.09 9.66 -14.29
CA GLY A 395 2.94 9.50 -15.47
C GLY A 395 4.18 10.39 -15.40
N GLN A 396 4.05 11.64 -14.94
CA GLN A 396 5.20 12.52 -14.73
C GLN A 396 6.05 12.13 -13.50
N ALA A 397 5.45 11.70 -12.40
CA ALA A 397 6.20 11.21 -11.23
C ALA A 397 7.05 9.97 -11.58
N LEU A 398 6.49 9.01 -12.33
CA LEU A 398 7.18 7.82 -12.80
C LEU A 398 8.22 8.15 -13.88
N VAL A 399 7.82 8.79 -15.00
CA VAL A 399 8.74 9.11 -16.09
C VAL A 399 9.86 10.07 -15.63
N GLY A 400 9.58 11.01 -14.71
CA GLY A 400 10.60 11.86 -14.11
C GLY A 400 11.64 11.08 -13.29
N THR A 401 11.17 10.11 -12.49
CA THR A 401 12.04 9.20 -11.71
C THR A 401 12.85 8.24 -12.58
N LEU A 402 12.36 7.94 -13.79
CA LEU A 402 12.93 6.94 -14.70
C LEU A 402 13.71 7.53 -15.88
N SER A 403 13.56 8.82 -16.17
CA SER A 403 14.29 9.49 -17.24
C SER A 403 15.80 9.59 -16.92
N GLY A 404 16.65 9.30 -17.92
CA GLY A 404 18.10 9.20 -17.73
C GLY A 404 18.79 10.44 -17.15
N ALA A 405 18.18 11.62 -17.27
CA ALA A 405 18.66 12.86 -16.64
C ALA A 405 18.68 12.73 -15.10
N SER A 406 17.67 12.09 -14.50
CA SER A 406 17.63 11.77 -13.07
C SER A 406 18.59 10.63 -12.71
N VAL A 407 18.93 9.75 -13.64
CA VAL A 407 19.81 8.60 -13.39
C VAL A 407 21.29 9.00 -13.32
N SER A 408 21.69 10.16 -13.88
CA SER A 408 23.09 10.62 -13.90
C SER A 408 23.68 10.94 -12.52
N TRP A 409 22.86 11.23 -11.50
CA TRP A 409 23.31 11.37 -10.10
C TRP A 409 23.24 10.04 -9.30
N MET A 410 22.79 8.95 -9.93
CA MET A 410 22.61 7.66 -9.27
C MET A 410 23.79 6.69 -9.44
N THR A 411 24.88 7.01 -10.15
CA THR A 411 25.97 6.04 -10.39
C THR A 411 26.76 5.67 -9.13
N ASP A 412 26.84 6.57 -8.16
CA ASP A 412 27.88 6.52 -7.14
C ASP A 412 27.49 5.70 -5.90
N GLY A 413 27.81 4.41 -5.96
CA GLY A 413 28.06 3.51 -4.81
C GLY A 413 26.87 3.07 -3.94
N ASN A 414 25.95 3.97 -3.58
CA ASN A 414 25.11 3.80 -2.39
C ASN A 414 23.78 3.08 -2.66
N LYS A 415 23.88 1.75 -2.89
CA LYS A 415 22.79 0.86 -3.35
C LYS A 415 21.50 0.92 -2.50
N TYR A 416 21.58 1.22 -1.20
CA TYR A 416 20.42 1.23 -0.30
C TYR A 416 19.53 2.48 -0.39
N VAL A 417 20.04 3.60 -0.91
CA VAL A 417 19.26 4.85 -0.99
C VAL A 417 18.24 4.79 -2.13
N LYS A 418 18.61 4.17 -3.25
CA LYS A 418 17.81 4.07 -4.49
C LYS A 418 16.42 3.48 -4.27
N LEU A 419 16.31 2.46 -3.40
CA LEU A 419 15.05 1.80 -3.09
C LEU A 419 14.06 2.71 -2.34
N ARG A 420 14.54 3.68 -1.55
CA ARG A 420 13.68 4.50 -0.66
C ARG A 420 12.82 5.53 -1.38
N ALA A 421 13.31 6.10 -2.49
CA ALA A 421 12.54 7.08 -3.26
C ALA A 421 11.43 6.41 -4.10
N ALA A 422 11.64 5.16 -4.52
CA ALA A 422 10.61 4.34 -5.15
C ALA A 422 9.63 3.76 -4.12
N SER A 423 10.09 3.29 -2.95
CA SER A 423 9.22 2.59 -1.99
C SER A 423 8.12 3.46 -1.38
N THR A 424 8.33 4.77 -1.23
CA THR A 424 7.28 5.70 -0.75
C THR A 424 6.15 5.82 -1.77
N LEU A 425 6.46 5.97 -3.07
CA LEU A 425 5.48 5.95 -4.15
C LEU A 425 4.63 4.67 -4.15
N PHE A 426 5.22 3.51 -3.81
CA PHE A 426 4.51 2.23 -3.72
C PHE A 426 4.00 1.90 -2.30
N CYS A 427 4.04 2.82 -1.33
CA CYS A 427 3.64 2.53 0.06
C CYS A 427 2.20 1.98 0.15
N PHE A 428 1.23 2.63 -0.51
CA PHE A 428 -0.18 2.19 -0.52
C PHE A 428 -0.43 0.95 -1.37
N HIS A 429 0.53 0.55 -2.21
CA HIS A 429 0.49 -0.69 -2.98
C HIS A 429 0.73 -1.95 -2.13
N HIS A 430 1.00 -1.82 -0.83
CA HIS A 430 1.10 -2.98 0.05
C HIS A 430 -0.29 -3.53 0.44
N PRO A 431 -0.55 -4.85 0.28
CA PRO A 431 -1.89 -5.44 0.49
C PRO A 431 -2.44 -5.23 1.90
N GLN A 432 -1.56 -4.99 2.87
CA GLN A 432 -1.94 -4.69 4.25
C GLN A 432 -2.76 -3.38 4.39
N TRP A 433 -2.59 -2.39 3.50
CA TRP A 433 -3.42 -1.18 3.50
C TRP A 433 -4.88 -1.51 3.13
N TYR A 434 -5.06 -2.19 2.00
CA TYR A 434 -6.35 -2.72 1.57
C TYR A 434 -7.00 -3.63 2.63
N LEU A 435 -6.19 -4.47 3.29
CA LEU A 435 -6.67 -5.36 4.35
C LEU A 435 -7.19 -4.59 5.57
N ASN A 436 -6.46 -3.57 6.03
CA ASN A 436 -6.89 -2.72 7.14
C ASN A 436 -8.13 -1.89 6.78
N ALA A 437 -8.22 -1.43 5.54
CA ALA A 437 -9.38 -0.67 5.07
C ALA A 437 -10.66 -1.53 4.98
N ALA A 438 -10.54 -2.73 4.41
CA ALA A 438 -11.61 -3.71 4.42
C ALA A 438 -12.02 -4.13 5.85
N TYR A 439 -11.07 -4.23 6.80
CA TYR A 439 -11.36 -4.52 8.20
C TYR A 439 -12.10 -3.39 8.92
N ALA A 440 -11.77 -2.13 8.61
CA ALA A 440 -12.42 -0.97 9.20
C ALA A 440 -13.90 -0.84 8.76
N ALA A 441 -14.20 -1.20 7.51
CA ALA A 441 -15.54 -1.22 6.95
C ALA A 441 -16.48 -2.24 7.66
N LEU A 442 -15.94 -3.35 8.18
CA LEU A 442 -16.73 -4.37 8.87
C LEU A 442 -17.48 -3.83 10.09
N ASN A 443 -18.72 -4.30 10.29
CA ASN A 443 -19.47 -4.00 11.50
C ASN A 443 -18.90 -4.72 12.74
N ARG A 444 -19.36 -4.34 13.94
CA ARG A 444 -18.85 -4.89 15.23
C ARG A 444 -19.00 -6.41 15.32
N THR A 445 -20.08 -6.97 14.80
CA THR A 445 -20.36 -8.42 14.82
C THR A 445 -19.45 -9.19 13.86
N GLN A 446 -19.17 -8.64 12.67
CA GLN A 446 -18.20 -9.21 11.73
C GLN A 446 -16.78 -9.16 12.29
N ARG A 447 -16.33 -8.02 12.84
CA ARG A 447 -14.99 -7.87 13.46
C ARG A 447 -14.73 -8.78 14.66
N ALA A 448 -15.78 -9.31 15.30
CA ALA A 448 -15.64 -10.31 16.35
C ALA A 448 -15.41 -11.74 15.83
N ARG A 449 -15.76 -12.02 14.56
CA ARG A 449 -15.74 -13.36 13.95
C ARG A 449 -14.55 -13.59 13.00
N VAL A 450 -14.06 -12.55 12.34
CA VAL A 450 -12.91 -12.61 11.41
C VAL A 450 -11.57 -12.47 12.17
N PRO A 451 -10.42 -12.93 11.61
CA PRO A 451 -9.11 -12.65 12.21
C PRO A 451 -8.81 -11.14 12.24
N ALA A 452 -7.92 -10.71 13.13
CA ALA A 452 -7.38 -9.35 13.08
C ALA A 452 -6.50 -9.16 11.82
N PRO A 453 -6.45 -7.95 11.22
CA PRO A 453 -5.62 -7.70 10.05
C PRO A 453 -4.14 -7.73 10.42
N LEU A 454 -3.29 -8.07 9.46
CA LEU A 454 -1.85 -7.78 9.57
C LEU A 454 -1.64 -6.26 9.68
N GLY A 455 -0.59 -5.85 10.40
CA GLY A 455 -0.22 -4.43 10.50
C GLY A 455 0.08 -3.81 9.13
N VAL A 456 -0.29 -2.54 8.97
CA VAL A 456 0.23 -1.72 7.86
C VAL A 456 1.76 -1.65 7.93
N PRO A 457 2.46 -1.49 6.78
CA PRO A 457 3.91 -1.50 6.75
C PRO A 457 4.52 -0.43 7.65
N THR A 458 5.66 -0.75 8.25
CA THR A 458 6.41 0.16 9.12
C THR A 458 7.71 0.63 8.46
N ILE A 459 8.33 1.67 9.00
CA ILE A 459 9.64 2.16 8.53
C ILE A 459 10.77 1.12 8.74
N ASP A 460 10.58 0.18 9.67
CA ASP A 460 11.51 -0.92 9.97
C ASP A 460 11.27 -2.16 9.10
N ASP A 461 10.21 -2.19 8.28
CA ASP A 461 9.93 -3.29 7.35
C ASP A 461 11.02 -3.31 6.26
N PHE A 462 11.94 -4.26 6.39
CA PHE A 462 13.19 -4.36 5.61
C PHE A 462 13.05 -4.33 4.08
N PHE A 463 11.85 -4.61 3.54
CA PHE A 463 11.52 -4.56 2.11
C PHE A 463 10.41 -3.55 1.76
N LYS A 464 9.83 -2.84 2.73
CA LYS A 464 8.59 -2.05 2.59
C LYS A 464 8.60 -0.68 3.30
N PRO A 465 9.66 0.16 3.21
CA PRO A 465 9.69 1.42 3.94
C PRO A 465 8.74 2.47 3.33
N CYS A 466 7.51 2.47 3.84
CA CYS A 466 6.62 3.62 3.87
C CYS A 466 7.24 4.73 4.73
N GLY A 467 7.13 5.99 4.30
CA GLY A 467 7.51 7.14 5.09
C GLY A 467 6.52 7.38 6.26
N PRO A 468 6.93 8.07 7.34
CA PRO A 468 6.01 8.45 8.42
C PRO A 468 4.81 9.26 7.92
N LEU A 469 5.00 10.09 6.89
CA LEU A 469 3.95 10.86 6.22
C LEU A 469 2.94 9.97 5.49
N ASP A 470 3.41 8.93 4.77
CA ASP A 470 2.53 7.98 4.09
C ASP A 470 1.71 7.17 5.11
N ILE A 471 2.37 6.75 6.20
CA ILE A 471 1.73 6.05 7.32
C ILE A 471 0.67 6.94 7.98
N ALA A 472 0.95 8.23 8.18
CA ALA A 472 -0.02 9.18 8.72
C ALA A 472 -1.19 9.41 7.74
N ARG A 473 -0.91 9.58 6.44
CA ARG A 473 -1.90 9.81 5.39
C ARG A 473 -2.89 8.65 5.26
N GLY A 474 -2.41 7.41 5.19
CA GLY A 474 -3.30 6.24 5.11
C GLY A 474 -4.09 5.96 6.39
N ARG A 475 -3.69 6.53 7.55
CA ARG A 475 -4.35 6.38 8.86
C ARG A 475 -5.32 7.52 9.22
N ARG A 476 -5.60 8.44 8.28
CA ARG A 476 -6.50 9.59 8.44
C ARG A 476 -7.91 9.20 8.92
N ASN A 477 -8.70 10.23 9.25
CA ASN A 477 -10.05 10.07 9.78
C ASN A 477 -10.97 11.03 9.01
N PRO A 478 -12.00 10.55 8.28
CA PRO A 478 -12.76 11.40 7.35
C PRO A 478 -13.49 12.57 8.00
N VAL A 479 -13.70 12.54 9.32
CA VAL A 479 -14.33 13.64 10.08
C VAL A 479 -13.53 14.95 10.03
N ALA A 480 -12.26 14.92 9.61
CA ALA A 480 -11.44 16.13 9.38
C ALA A 480 -11.37 16.57 7.91
N ALA A 481 -11.96 15.83 6.95
CA ALA A 481 -11.86 16.09 5.51
C ALA A 481 -13.23 16.16 4.81
N GLY A 482 -14.16 15.26 5.15
CA GLY A 482 -15.49 15.19 4.52
C GLY A 482 -16.38 16.41 4.79
N THR A 483 -16.13 17.15 5.87
CA THR A 483 -16.82 18.42 6.19
C THR A 483 -16.24 19.64 5.47
N GLU A 484 -15.02 19.58 4.89
CA GLU A 484 -14.47 20.66 4.05
C GLU A 484 -14.70 20.41 2.53
N MET A 485 -15.31 19.29 2.11
CA MET A 485 -15.48 18.94 0.68
C MET A 485 -16.93 18.72 0.20
N VAL A 486 -17.91 18.59 1.10
CA VAL A 486 -19.31 18.28 0.71
C VAL A 486 -20.26 19.48 0.89
N ALA A 487 -19.84 20.53 1.58
CA ALA A 487 -20.62 21.77 1.71
C ALA A 487 -20.62 22.59 0.40
N ASP A 488 -19.43 22.79 -0.20
CA ASP A 488 -19.25 23.71 -1.34
C ASP A 488 -19.52 23.03 -2.70
N GLY A 489 -19.63 21.70 -2.72
CA GLY A 489 -19.70 20.89 -3.94
C GLY A 489 -21.04 20.89 -4.69
N ILE A 490 -22.06 21.61 -4.20
CA ILE A 490 -23.42 21.60 -4.79
C ILE A 490 -23.70 22.84 -5.66
N ASP A 491 -23.19 24.01 -5.31
CA ASP A 491 -23.32 25.23 -6.15
C ASP A 491 -22.15 25.41 -7.14
N ALA A 492 -20.98 24.81 -6.89
CA ALA A 492 -19.79 24.91 -7.75
C ALA A 492 -19.90 24.14 -9.10
N ALA A 493 -21.04 23.50 -9.39
CA ALA A 493 -21.22 22.60 -10.53
C ALA A 493 -21.36 23.27 -11.92
N LYS A 494 -21.03 24.57 -12.06
CA LYS A 494 -21.22 25.35 -13.31
C LYS A 494 -19.95 25.86 -13.98
N ASP A 495 -18.86 26.08 -13.24
CA ASP A 495 -17.60 26.65 -13.79
C ASP A 495 -16.43 25.63 -13.83
N ALA A 496 -16.72 24.34 -13.61
CA ALA A 496 -15.71 23.31 -13.31
C ALA A 496 -14.66 23.04 -14.41
N ILE A 497 -14.89 23.45 -15.66
CA ILE A 497 -13.99 23.16 -16.79
C ILE A 497 -12.73 24.02 -16.76
N GLU A 498 -12.85 25.33 -16.47
CA GLU A 498 -11.70 26.23 -16.45
C GLU A 498 -10.82 26.00 -15.21
N THR A 499 -11.43 25.81 -14.04
CA THR A 499 -10.73 25.61 -12.76
C THR A 499 -9.89 24.33 -12.74
N VAL A 500 -10.34 23.24 -13.36
CA VAL A 500 -9.56 21.98 -13.46
C VAL A 500 -8.39 22.13 -14.42
N ALA A 501 -8.60 22.77 -15.59
CA ALA A 501 -7.53 23.03 -16.54
C ALA A 501 -6.45 23.98 -15.97
N TYR A 502 -6.88 25.04 -15.26
CA TYR A 502 -6.02 25.97 -14.55
C TYR A 502 -5.14 25.25 -13.49
N ASN A 503 -5.75 24.44 -12.62
CA ASN A 503 -5.01 23.71 -11.59
C ASN A 503 -4.03 22.67 -12.16
N ALA A 504 -4.39 22.00 -13.27
CA ALA A 504 -3.48 21.08 -13.97
C ALA A 504 -2.32 21.83 -14.64
N GLY A 505 -2.60 22.97 -15.29
CA GLY A 505 -1.58 23.82 -15.91
C GLY A 505 -0.58 24.38 -14.91
N GLN A 506 -1.04 24.84 -13.74
CA GLN A 506 -0.16 25.32 -12.67
C GLN A 506 0.69 24.21 -12.05
N LEU A 507 0.15 22.99 -11.88
CA LEU A 507 0.95 21.84 -11.44
C LEU A 507 2.03 21.45 -12.47
N LEU A 508 1.69 21.46 -13.76
CA LEU A 508 2.66 21.24 -14.84
C LEU A 508 3.78 22.28 -14.80
N ASP A 509 3.42 23.56 -14.73
CA ASP A 509 4.35 24.70 -14.61
C ASP A 509 5.31 24.52 -13.42
N ASN A 510 4.81 23.99 -12.29
CA ASN A 510 5.65 23.71 -11.13
C ASN A 510 6.59 22.53 -11.37
N ALA A 511 6.11 21.44 -11.97
CA ALA A 511 6.91 20.25 -12.26
C ALA A 511 8.06 20.54 -13.26
N THR A 512 7.78 21.32 -14.32
CA THR A 512 8.77 21.74 -15.34
C THR A 512 9.73 22.82 -14.86
N GLY A 513 9.36 23.58 -13.82
CA GLY A 513 10.13 24.73 -13.35
C GLY A 513 9.76 26.07 -14.01
N SER A 514 8.67 26.12 -14.79
CA SER A 514 8.17 27.36 -15.42
C SER A 514 7.13 28.13 -14.60
N ALA A 515 6.72 27.63 -13.42
CA ALA A 515 5.86 28.35 -12.47
C ALA A 515 6.53 29.63 -11.96
N ILE A 516 7.78 29.53 -11.53
CA ILE A 516 8.64 30.66 -11.17
C ILE A 516 10.09 30.33 -11.54
N ALA A 517 10.85 31.32 -12.00
CA ALA A 517 12.28 31.14 -12.24
C ALA A 517 13.02 30.90 -10.91
N GLU A 518 14.15 30.17 -10.94
CA GLU A 518 15.06 30.18 -9.79
C GLU A 518 15.64 31.58 -9.57
N GLY A 519 15.87 31.94 -8.32
CA GLY A 519 16.48 33.23 -7.99
C GLY A 519 16.23 33.66 -6.55
N THR A 520 16.51 34.94 -6.31
CA THR A 520 16.35 35.60 -5.02
C THR A 520 15.12 36.52 -5.08
N TYR A 521 14.28 36.46 -4.06
CA TYR A 521 12.95 37.06 -4.05
C TYR A 521 12.58 37.69 -2.71
N PHE A 522 11.82 38.76 -2.78
CA PHE A 522 10.93 39.24 -1.74
C PHE A 522 9.55 38.61 -1.95
N ILE A 523 8.91 38.17 -0.86
CA ILE A 523 7.56 37.59 -0.87
C ILE A 523 6.68 38.50 -0.02
N ARG A 524 5.64 39.11 -0.60
CA ARG A 524 4.83 40.18 0.02
C ARG A 524 3.36 39.81 0.04
N ALA A 525 2.73 39.85 1.21
CA ALA A 525 1.30 39.59 1.35
C ALA A 525 0.48 40.69 0.64
N VAL A 526 -0.52 40.30 -0.16
CA VAL A 526 -1.42 41.27 -0.81
C VAL A 526 -2.27 42.01 0.23
N LYS A 527 -2.73 41.31 1.27
CA LYS A 527 -3.41 41.89 2.44
C LYS A 527 -2.37 42.48 3.39
N GLY A 528 -2.56 43.74 3.80
CA GLY A 528 -1.63 44.45 4.69
C GLY A 528 -0.32 44.94 4.04
N GLY A 529 0.13 44.34 2.94
CA GLY A 529 1.26 44.83 2.14
C GLY A 529 2.65 44.57 2.70
N LYS A 530 2.75 43.78 3.79
CA LYS A 530 4.00 43.44 4.48
C LYS A 530 4.71 42.23 3.85
N PHE A 531 6.00 42.13 4.10
CA PHE A 531 6.86 41.08 3.58
C PHE A 531 6.91 39.88 4.52
N LEU A 532 7.11 38.70 3.94
CA LEU A 532 7.50 37.49 4.65
C LEU A 532 8.83 37.76 5.36
N ASP A 533 8.96 37.30 6.60
CA ASP A 533 10.11 37.57 7.46
C ASP A 533 10.44 36.33 8.30
N VAL A 534 11.70 35.91 8.30
CA VAL A 534 12.21 34.96 9.29
C VAL A 534 12.66 35.74 10.52
N SER A 535 12.04 35.45 11.67
CA SER A 535 12.17 36.32 12.83
C SER A 535 13.61 36.49 13.30
N GLY A 536 14.13 37.72 13.23
CA GLY A 536 15.55 38.03 13.46
C GLY A 536 16.09 37.62 14.84
N SER A 537 15.23 37.33 15.81
CA SER A 537 15.58 36.75 17.10
C SER A 537 16.07 35.29 17.04
N CYS A 538 15.81 34.57 15.94
CA CYS A 538 16.13 33.14 15.81
C CYS A 538 16.54 32.70 14.39
N VAL A 539 16.78 33.61 13.45
CA VAL A 539 16.96 33.35 11.99
C VAL A 539 17.99 32.26 11.61
N ASN A 540 18.91 31.91 12.50
CA ASN A 540 19.88 30.83 12.32
C ASN A 540 19.58 29.59 13.18
N THR A 541 18.31 29.28 13.44
CA THR A 541 17.89 28.17 14.32
C THR A 541 16.68 27.44 13.75
N ASP A 542 16.74 26.11 13.80
CA ASP A 542 15.63 25.22 13.48
C ASP A 542 14.37 25.60 14.29
N GLY A 543 13.23 25.65 13.61
CA GLY A 543 11.95 26.03 14.19
C GLY A 543 11.76 27.53 14.35
N CYS A 544 12.65 28.39 13.84
CA CYS A 544 12.43 29.84 13.92
C CYS A 544 11.17 30.24 13.13
N LYS A 545 10.28 31.00 13.77
CA LYS A 545 8.98 31.37 13.17
C LYS A 545 9.14 32.23 11.93
N VAL A 546 8.26 32.00 10.96
CA VAL A 546 7.99 32.92 9.86
C VAL A 546 6.82 33.83 10.24
N GLN A 547 6.92 35.10 9.88
CA GLN A 547 5.99 36.17 10.24
C GLN A 547 5.86 37.19 9.11
N LEU A 548 4.99 38.19 9.27
CA LEU A 548 5.04 39.41 8.44
C LEU A 548 5.84 40.52 9.11
N TRP A 549 6.59 41.29 8.31
CA TRP A 549 7.32 42.48 8.75
C TRP A 549 7.41 43.54 7.63
N ASP A 550 7.78 44.77 7.98
CA ASP A 550 8.24 45.76 6.99
C ASP A 550 9.60 45.35 6.40
N LEU A 551 9.92 45.83 5.19
CA LEU A 551 11.23 45.57 4.60
C LEU A 551 12.35 46.18 5.46
N GLY A 552 13.22 45.34 6.03
CA GLY A 552 14.23 45.76 6.99
C GLY A 552 15.43 46.47 6.35
N LYS A 553 16.07 47.40 7.06
CA LYS A 553 17.34 48.07 6.64
C LYS A 553 18.54 47.12 6.41
N ARG A 554 18.35 45.83 6.70
CA ARG A 554 19.22 44.71 6.30
C ARG A 554 18.27 43.60 5.88
N GLU A 555 18.08 43.45 4.58
CA GLU A 555 16.92 42.77 4.01
C GLU A 555 16.96 41.23 4.14
N GLY A 556 18.08 40.65 4.56
CA GLY A 556 18.33 39.21 4.57
C GLY A 556 17.35 38.33 5.37
N ASN A 557 16.49 38.89 6.24
CA ASN A 557 15.39 38.16 6.88
C ASN A 557 14.13 38.05 5.97
N ASN A 558 13.99 38.99 5.02
CA ASN A 558 12.91 39.10 4.06
C ASN A 558 13.29 38.58 2.66
N THR A 559 14.58 38.33 2.44
CA THR A 559 15.14 37.75 1.22
C THR A 559 15.03 36.22 1.24
N PHE A 560 14.41 35.64 0.21
CA PHE A 560 14.27 34.18 0.05
C PHE A 560 14.84 33.72 -1.28
N VAL A 561 15.68 32.68 -1.26
CA VAL A 561 16.19 32.02 -2.46
C VAL A 561 15.26 30.86 -2.81
N VAL A 562 14.59 30.97 -3.95
CA VAL A 562 13.66 29.97 -4.49
C VAL A 562 14.40 29.09 -5.48
N LYS A 563 14.35 27.76 -5.29
CA LYS A 563 14.99 26.75 -6.15
C LYS A 563 14.08 25.58 -6.42
N LYS A 564 14.24 24.93 -7.58
CA LYS A 564 13.51 23.72 -7.95
C LYS A 564 13.86 22.57 -7.00
N GLN A 565 12.84 21.86 -6.51
CA GLN A 565 13.02 20.66 -5.70
C GLN A 565 11.89 19.68 -5.98
N GLY A 566 12.22 18.49 -6.51
CA GLY A 566 11.21 17.49 -6.89
C GLY A 566 10.16 18.08 -7.85
N LEU A 567 8.88 17.89 -7.55
CA LEU A 567 7.79 18.48 -8.32
C LEU A 567 7.60 19.97 -8.04
N GLY A 568 7.99 20.48 -6.88
CA GLY A 568 7.83 21.89 -6.49
C GLY A 568 9.15 22.66 -6.42
N TYR A 569 9.23 23.54 -5.42
CA TYR A 569 10.36 24.41 -5.11
C TYR A 569 10.63 24.45 -3.61
N THR A 570 11.87 24.65 -3.21
CA THR A 570 12.23 25.04 -1.84
C THR A 570 12.38 26.55 -1.74
N ILE A 571 12.04 27.09 -0.56
CA ILE A 571 12.10 28.53 -0.27
C ILE A 571 13.10 28.71 0.88
N ARG A 572 14.32 29.15 0.60
CA ARG A 572 15.46 29.15 1.53
C ARG A 572 15.76 30.55 2.06
N ASN A 573 15.91 30.72 3.37
CA ASN A 573 16.38 31.95 3.99
C ASN A 573 17.80 31.78 4.57
N GLY A 574 18.60 32.85 4.51
CA GLY A 574 19.99 32.81 4.95
C GLY A 574 20.83 31.76 4.21
N SER A 575 21.67 31.02 4.95
CA SER A 575 22.56 30.00 4.38
C SER A 575 21.96 28.59 4.37
N LYS A 576 21.23 28.18 5.42
CA LYS A 576 20.93 26.76 5.68
C LYS A 576 19.48 26.41 6.03
N HIS A 577 18.59 27.37 6.25
CA HIS A 577 17.22 27.07 6.71
C HIS A 577 16.18 27.36 5.61
N PHE A 578 15.13 26.55 5.58
CA PHE A 578 14.13 26.47 4.53
C PHE A 578 12.75 26.61 5.14
N VAL A 579 11.88 27.41 4.50
CA VAL A 579 10.49 27.61 4.93
C VAL A 579 9.76 26.28 4.85
N GLU A 580 9.15 25.88 5.96
CA GLU A 580 8.36 24.67 6.07
C GLU A 580 7.07 24.92 6.85
N VAL A 581 6.10 24.04 6.63
CA VAL A 581 5.07 23.76 7.63
C VAL A 581 5.71 22.89 8.71
N ASP A 582 5.51 23.25 9.98
CA ASP A 582 5.96 22.48 11.13
C ASP A 582 5.34 21.06 11.11
N ALA A 583 6.11 20.06 11.56
CA ALA A 583 5.84 18.66 11.25
C ALA A 583 4.81 18.01 12.19
N ASP A 584 4.68 18.53 13.41
CA ASP A 584 3.77 18.01 14.44
C ASP A 584 2.30 18.39 14.18
N ASP A 585 2.06 19.56 13.55
CA ASP A 585 0.76 20.13 13.18
C ASP A 585 0.52 20.16 11.65
N LEU A 586 1.32 19.43 10.88
CA LEU A 586 1.45 19.47 9.40
C LEU A 586 0.15 19.46 8.58
N PHE A 587 -0.96 18.93 9.09
CA PHE A 587 -2.24 18.86 8.37
C PHE A 587 -3.33 19.82 8.90
N ASP A 588 -3.05 20.59 9.95
CA ASP A 588 -4.04 21.43 10.61
C ASP A 588 -4.17 22.81 9.97
N ASN A 589 -5.39 23.37 10.05
CA ASN A 589 -5.62 24.78 9.73
C ASN A 589 -5.02 25.65 10.84
N GLY A 590 -4.14 26.57 10.44
CA GLY A 590 -3.38 27.38 11.37
C GLY A 590 -2.07 26.75 11.82
N ALA A 591 -1.62 25.65 11.19
CA ALA A 591 -0.31 25.08 11.50
C ALA A 591 0.82 26.09 11.28
N ARG A 592 1.88 25.98 12.07
CA ARG A 592 2.99 26.93 12.10
C ARG A 592 3.79 26.89 10.79
N ILE A 593 4.12 28.08 10.27
CA ILE A 593 5.21 28.22 9.30
C ILE A 593 6.49 28.63 10.04
N GLN A 594 7.55 27.88 9.78
CA GLN A 594 8.85 28.07 10.39
C GLN A 594 9.96 27.89 9.35
N VAL A 595 11.22 28.04 9.77
CA VAL A 595 12.37 27.60 8.99
C VAL A 595 13.12 26.49 9.71
N TRP A 596 13.57 25.49 8.93
CA TRP A 596 14.35 24.35 9.42
C TRP A 596 15.44 23.99 8.42
N LYS A 597 16.53 23.37 8.85
CA LYS A 597 17.56 22.82 7.95
C LYS A 597 16.97 21.72 7.03
N PRO A 598 17.68 21.24 5.99
CA PRO A 598 17.22 20.09 5.20
C PRO A 598 16.87 18.93 6.14
N ASN A 599 15.59 18.51 6.13
CA ASN A 599 15.06 17.56 7.09
C ASN A 599 15.10 16.10 6.60
N MET A 600 15.70 15.85 5.44
CA MET A 600 16.08 14.54 4.93
C MET A 600 17.61 14.42 4.76
N PRO A 601 18.18 13.21 4.71
CA PRO A 601 19.61 13.01 4.49
C PRO A 601 20.12 13.61 3.17
N PHE A 602 21.43 13.89 3.11
CA PHE A 602 22.13 14.41 1.92
C PHE A 602 21.58 15.74 1.38
N ASP A 603 21.32 16.69 2.29
CA ASP A 603 20.70 18.00 2.02
C ASP A 603 19.33 17.91 1.30
N GLY A 604 18.65 16.77 1.45
CA GLY A 604 17.31 16.55 0.92
C GLY A 604 16.21 17.24 1.72
N HIS A 605 15.08 17.45 1.05
CA HIS A 605 13.88 18.08 1.61
C HIS A 605 12.71 17.09 1.63
N ALA A 606 12.03 16.98 2.77
CA ALA A 606 10.72 16.33 2.82
C ALA A 606 9.62 17.26 2.26
N PRO A 607 8.46 16.73 1.85
CA PRO A 607 7.40 17.54 1.22
C PRO A 607 6.82 18.70 2.06
N ASN A 608 7.09 18.77 3.38
CA ASN A 608 6.72 19.93 4.19
C ASN A 608 7.61 21.16 3.92
N GLN A 609 8.83 20.97 3.37
CA GLN A 609 9.78 21.99 2.91
C GLN A 609 9.61 22.35 1.42
N VAL A 610 8.69 21.69 0.70
CA VAL A 610 8.47 21.85 -0.74
C VAL A 610 7.14 22.59 -1.00
N TRP A 611 7.19 23.53 -1.92
CA TRP A 611 6.12 24.49 -2.21
C TRP A 611 5.84 24.59 -3.71
N TYR A 612 4.57 24.79 -4.04
CA TYR A 612 4.06 25.01 -5.38
C TYR A 612 3.57 26.46 -5.53
N PHE A 613 4.00 27.14 -6.60
CA PHE A 613 3.64 28.51 -6.93
C PHE A 613 2.52 28.51 -7.99
N TYR A 614 1.29 28.83 -7.61
CA TYR A 614 0.14 28.92 -8.51
C TYR A 614 -0.11 30.37 -8.93
N LYS A 615 0.22 30.74 -10.17
CA LYS A 615 0.03 32.09 -10.75
C LYS A 615 -1.45 32.48 -10.75
N VAL A 616 -1.82 33.59 -10.13
CA VAL A 616 -3.20 34.11 -10.17
C VAL A 616 -3.53 34.61 -11.58
N PRO A 617 -4.62 34.17 -12.23
CA PRO A 617 -4.95 34.56 -13.60
C PRO A 617 -5.03 36.08 -13.78
N ASN A 618 -4.49 36.57 -14.90
CA ASN A 618 -4.52 37.98 -15.28
C ASN A 618 -3.89 38.95 -14.23
N LYS A 619 -2.96 38.47 -13.40
CA LYS A 619 -2.20 39.27 -12.42
C LYS A 619 -0.70 38.98 -12.51
N THR A 620 0.10 39.99 -12.86
CA THR A 620 1.57 39.90 -12.86
C THR A 620 2.09 39.63 -11.45
N ASN A 621 3.04 38.69 -11.32
CA ASN A 621 3.78 38.35 -10.10
C ASN A 621 2.94 37.96 -8.86
N ARG A 622 1.65 37.61 -9.02
CA ARG A 622 0.80 37.16 -7.90
C ARG A 622 0.64 35.65 -7.89
N TYR A 623 0.82 35.06 -6.72
CA TYR A 623 0.81 33.62 -6.52
C TYR A 623 0.00 33.23 -5.29
N ILE A 624 -0.65 32.07 -5.36
CA ILE A 624 -0.98 31.27 -4.18
C ILE A 624 0.17 30.29 -3.97
N ILE A 625 0.74 30.24 -2.77
CA ILE A 625 1.91 29.40 -2.45
C ILE A 625 1.41 28.20 -1.63
N ARG A 626 1.47 27.00 -2.20
CA ARG A 626 0.83 25.78 -1.67
C ARG A 626 1.88 24.77 -1.20
N ASN A 627 1.72 24.17 -0.02
CA ASN A 627 2.65 23.16 0.49
C ASN A 627 2.43 21.80 -0.19
N GLU A 628 3.50 21.06 -0.48
CA GLU A 628 3.42 19.74 -1.12
C GLU A 628 2.85 18.66 -0.19
N ALA A 629 3.29 18.60 1.09
CA ALA A 629 2.80 17.60 2.03
C ALA A 629 1.32 17.78 2.39
N SER A 630 0.94 18.99 2.79
CA SER A 630 -0.39 19.25 3.36
C SER A 630 -1.46 19.56 2.31
N GLY A 631 -1.06 20.05 1.13
CA GLY A 631 -1.96 20.58 0.12
C GLY A 631 -2.69 21.87 0.52
N LYS A 632 -2.37 22.45 1.69
CA LYS A 632 -2.85 23.75 2.18
C LYS A 632 -1.93 24.87 1.68
N VAL A 633 -2.33 26.13 1.89
CA VAL A 633 -1.64 27.31 1.34
C VAL A 633 -1.08 28.22 2.42
N LEU A 634 -0.01 28.93 2.08
CA LEU A 634 0.65 29.94 2.90
C LEU A 634 -0.33 31.09 3.15
N ASP A 635 -0.61 31.39 4.41
CA ASP A 635 -1.65 32.31 4.87
C ASP A 635 -1.12 33.27 5.94
N ALA A 636 -1.45 34.56 5.82
CA ALA A 636 -1.16 35.55 6.85
C ALA A 636 -2.40 35.81 7.71
N VAL A 637 -2.30 35.70 9.04
CA VAL A 637 -3.48 35.82 9.92
C VAL A 637 -4.22 37.14 9.72
N ASP A 638 -5.46 37.05 9.22
CA ASP A 638 -6.33 38.16 8.80
C ASP A 638 -6.31 39.37 9.72
N SER A 639 -6.44 39.13 11.02
CA SER A 639 -6.61 40.16 12.06
C SER A 639 -5.34 40.96 12.35
N CYS A 640 -4.18 40.57 11.82
CA CYS A 640 -2.90 41.25 12.08
C CYS A 640 -2.09 41.63 10.83
N THR A 641 -2.59 41.42 9.60
CA THR A 641 -1.77 41.58 8.37
C THR A 641 -1.09 42.95 8.19
N SER A 642 -1.59 44.00 8.82
CA SER A 642 -1.01 45.35 8.87
C SER A 642 0.04 45.56 9.98
N GLN A 643 0.39 44.54 10.76
CA GLN A 643 1.25 44.63 11.94
C GLN A 643 2.56 43.84 11.78
N ASN A 644 3.65 44.34 12.36
CA ASN A 644 4.92 43.63 12.41
C ASN A 644 4.86 42.50 13.44
N GLY A 645 5.32 41.32 13.05
CA GLY A 645 5.26 40.11 13.86
C GLY A 645 3.95 39.33 13.73
N CYS A 646 3.07 39.73 12.82
CA CYS A 646 1.85 38.97 12.51
C CYS A 646 2.19 37.54 12.08
N LYS A 647 1.42 36.58 12.58
CA LYS A 647 1.65 35.14 12.33
C LYS A 647 1.41 34.82 10.85
N VAL A 648 2.35 34.08 10.27
CA VAL A 648 2.15 33.33 9.03
C VAL A 648 1.94 31.86 9.39
N GLN A 649 0.99 31.23 8.72
CA GLN A 649 0.46 29.89 8.99
C GLN A 649 0.16 29.18 7.65
N GLN A 650 -0.29 27.92 7.71
CA GLN A 650 -1.05 27.34 6.59
C GLN A 650 -2.56 27.41 6.83
N TRP A 651 -3.35 27.42 5.76
CA TRP A 651 -4.80 27.23 5.84
C TRP A 651 -5.34 26.51 4.59
N THR A 652 -6.53 25.90 4.67
CA THR A 652 -7.28 25.46 3.49
C THR A 652 -7.44 26.65 2.53
N PRO A 653 -7.30 26.46 1.19
CA PRO A 653 -7.55 27.54 0.23
C PRO A 653 -8.94 28.15 0.43
N ARG A 654 -9.04 29.49 0.41
CA ARG A 654 -10.30 30.24 0.54
C ARG A 654 -10.49 31.14 -0.68
N ASP A 655 -11.68 31.08 -1.29
CA ASP A 655 -11.97 31.87 -2.49
C ASP A 655 -11.91 33.38 -2.23
N SER A 656 -11.30 34.09 -3.19
CA SER A 656 -11.07 35.55 -3.15
C SER A 656 -10.27 36.08 -1.94
N ASP A 657 -9.62 35.22 -1.15
CA ASP A 657 -8.97 35.66 0.09
C ASP A 657 -7.58 36.27 -0.13
N ALA A 658 -7.48 37.58 0.10
CA ALA A 658 -6.25 38.33 -0.06
C ALA A 658 -5.12 37.96 0.93
N SER A 659 -5.38 37.23 2.03
CA SER A 659 -4.31 36.81 2.96
C SER A 659 -3.46 35.67 2.42
N GLN A 660 -4.02 34.89 1.49
CA GLN A 660 -3.41 33.71 0.88
C GLN A 660 -2.74 34.02 -0.47
N VAL A 661 -2.83 35.28 -0.92
CA VAL A 661 -2.23 35.76 -2.18
C VAL A 661 -0.97 36.57 -1.90
N TRP A 662 0.11 36.20 -2.55
CA TRP A 662 1.44 36.73 -2.36
C TRP A 662 1.96 37.35 -3.65
N ILE A 663 2.52 38.56 -3.57
CA ILE A 663 3.29 39.17 -4.65
C ILE A 663 4.73 38.69 -4.49
N VAL A 664 5.31 38.10 -5.53
CA VAL A 664 6.68 37.56 -5.49
C VAL A 664 7.55 38.37 -6.44
N GLU A 665 8.44 39.15 -5.86
CA GLU A 665 9.18 40.25 -6.50
C GLU A 665 10.67 39.92 -6.40
N LYS A 666 11.47 40.13 -7.47
CA LYS A 666 12.90 39.82 -7.39
C LYS A 666 13.59 40.72 -6.36
N ALA A 667 14.56 40.13 -5.65
CA ALA A 667 15.60 40.88 -4.95
C ALA A 667 16.84 40.82 -5.84
N ASP A 668 17.29 41.98 -6.32
CA ASP A 668 18.41 42.13 -7.26
C ASP A 668 19.79 42.08 -6.57
#